data_AF-A0A3C8CI19-F1
#
_entry.id   AF-A0A3C8CI19-F1
#
_cell.length_a   1.000
_cell.length_b   1.000
_cell.length_c   1.000
_cell.angle_alpha   90.00
_cell.angle_beta   90.00
_cell.angle_gamma   90.00
#
_symmetry.space_group_name_H-M   'P 1'
#
loop_
_entity.id
_entity.type
_entity.pdbx_description
1 polymer ?
#
loop_
_entity_poly.entity_id
_entity_poly.type
_entity_poly.pdbx_seq_one_letter_code
_entity_poly.pdbx_strand_id
1 'polypeptide(L)'
;MEQTHLRPLLVLSGLFLIALAVRVIYFVELSQLPYFDVVLPVYDHFNFDQGALNFAAGDGLARSPNNSYSPLYKYFLGSLYFIFGRNFYVVYGLQFVLGALGAVLIFSIGKRLFDIRVGFLAFIGFAFYSTEIIYEGIILRAAFITFLGILSFYALIRLRESPTSLMLIGCALILSLFFQSRPNTFLCLPFVIFYIHKFVFKDWKPERRVRGWGIFFIPLFLSFIPLLVQCYLVHGRFVFFDSSGATAFLSGNFIDYPGVGFDSNLLIRFQKEHQMENLSPVSFIFQQVMSDPLGFLQMIGRKLYFYFNDLEGASNLSTYLYLENSKVLPFLLSHFSLFSALGMMGVVLAIRNREKIFLLHAFLACLILSVVLFHVVARFRIPSAPFLILFSAYAVGRACAWWSRRQFKPIAVFVLVFLVLFYGLRAPESRTKIRYVDYCNWSYAYMLEEKWFDVDKAETYGIKCLESERRINSGWGTTNATLASIYKLYGSYLIQRQDETADKILRYAFTIDPFDSELYRMYSDFEAGHDNTRSAIRYLQISRVADKMDAAPLQSLIQIYYKNNSDPGRLLAALKAVLPMEKDPGIAQHVNNEVRRLEGLLANKNNWVKTSAEKARKYLFGGKWLAALEEYKKLNAFNASDARLLVEQGAAYEGLDDKEKALDSYYDALLVKEDNPELNKTLGNFYLSAGNLVLAVLHWKRYLETSPQEGEYFLIQKRFQFFSQQLRMKSLEKQIFDLSGEQTRALYKIYRNMKVELGP
;
A
#
# COMPACT_ATOMS: atom_id res chain seq x y z
N MET A 1 -34.63 -35.42 -37.34
CA MET A 1 -34.54 -35.68 -35.89
C MET A 1 -33.35 -34.92 -35.27
N GLU A 2 -33.09 -33.67 -35.68
CA GLU A 2 -31.86 -32.90 -35.32
C GLU A 2 -32.12 -31.63 -34.46
N GLN A 3 -33.38 -31.26 -34.17
CA GLN A 3 -33.70 -29.97 -33.52
C GLN A 3 -33.57 -29.94 -31.99
N THR A 4 -33.37 -31.07 -31.31
CA THR A 4 -33.37 -31.13 -29.83
C THR A 4 -32.04 -30.72 -29.18
N HIS A 5 -30.91 -30.81 -29.88
CA HIS A 5 -29.59 -30.44 -29.33
C HIS A 5 -29.25 -28.95 -29.47
N LEU A 6 -29.88 -28.20 -30.39
CA LEU A 6 -29.58 -26.78 -30.60
C LEU A 6 -30.03 -25.89 -29.42
N ARG A 7 -31.20 -26.15 -28.82
CA ARG A 7 -31.77 -25.27 -27.78
C ARG A 7 -30.92 -25.19 -26.50
N PRO A 8 -30.39 -26.31 -25.95
CA PRO A 8 -29.50 -26.25 -24.79
C PRO A 8 -28.19 -25.51 -25.07
N LEU A 9 -27.62 -25.68 -26.26
CA LEU A 9 -26.38 -25.01 -26.66
C LEU A 9 -26.59 -23.50 -26.75
N LEU A 10 -27.68 -23.06 -27.40
CA LEU A 10 -28.04 -21.64 -27.50
C LEU A 10 -28.20 -20.96 -26.13
N VAL A 11 -28.82 -21.64 -25.15
CA VAL A 11 -28.96 -21.11 -23.78
C VAL A 11 -27.60 -20.95 -23.11
N LEU A 12 -26.72 -21.96 -23.19
CA LEU A 12 -25.39 -21.90 -22.59
C LEU A 12 -24.52 -20.83 -23.27
N SER A 13 -24.59 -20.70 -24.59
CA SER A 13 -23.94 -19.63 -25.35
C SER A 13 -24.46 -18.25 -24.95
N GLY A 14 -25.78 -18.08 -24.79
CA GLY A 14 -26.37 -16.83 -24.32
C GLY A 14 -25.88 -16.45 -22.91
N LEU A 15 -25.86 -17.41 -21.98
CA LEU A 15 -25.32 -17.20 -20.63
C LEU A 15 -23.83 -16.83 -20.65
N PHE A 16 -23.04 -17.52 -21.47
CA PHE A 16 -21.62 -17.18 -21.66
C PHE A 16 -21.45 -15.74 -22.16
N LEU A 17 -22.18 -15.35 -23.20
CA LEU A 17 -22.09 -14.00 -23.78
C LEU A 17 -22.52 -12.92 -22.78
N ILE A 18 -23.55 -13.16 -21.96
CA ILE A 18 -23.96 -12.23 -20.90
C ILE A 18 -22.85 -12.06 -19.86
N ALA A 19 -22.29 -13.16 -19.36
CA ALA A 19 -21.22 -13.11 -18.37
C ALA A 19 -19.94 -12.47 -18.94
N LEU A 20 -19.64 -12.72 -20.21
CA LEU A 20 -18.51 -12.14 -20.91
C LEU A 20 -18.71 -10.64 -21.19
N ALA A 21 -19.92 -10.19 -21.56
CA ALA A 21 -20.18 -8.79 -21.85
C ALA A 21 -19.86 -7.87 -20.66
N VAL A 22 -20.29 -8.25 -19.44
CA VAL A 22 -19.98 -7.49 -18.21
C VAL A 22 -18.47 -7.40 -17.99
N ARG A 23 -17.77 -8.51 -18.20
CA ARG A 23 -16.30 -8.59 -18.04
C ARG A 23 -15.57 -7.76 -19.10
N VAL A 24 -16.03 -7.76 -20.34
CA VAL A 24 -15.48 -6.92 -21.41
C VAL A 24 -15.65 -5.45 -21.11
N ILE A 25 -16.82 -5.03 -20.60
CA ILE A 25 -17.04 -3.63 -20.21
C ILE A 25 -16.05 -3.24 -19.10
N TYR A 26 -15.91 -4.07 -18.06
CA TYR A 26 -14.93 -3.80 -17.01
C TYR A 26 -13.48 -3.84 -17.52
N PHE A 27 -13.14 -4.76 -18.43
CA PHE A 27 -11.81 -4.85 -19.03
C PHE A 27 -11.41 -3.55 -19.76
N VAL A 28 -12.36 -2.90 -20.43
CA VAL A 28 -12.15 -1.58 -21.08
C VAL A 28 -11.96 -0.47 -20.05
N GLU A 29 -12.68 -0.48 -18.92
CA GLU A 29 -12.44 0.48 -17.83
C GLU A 29 -11.08 0.26 -17.18
N LEU A 30 -10.74 -1.00 -16.91
CA LEU A 30 -9.49 -1.39 -16.29
C LEU A 30 -8.29 -1.01 -17.17
N SER A 31 -8.40 -1.11 -18.50
CA SER A 31 -7.33 -0.72 -19.42
C SER A 31 -7.06 0.78 -19.48
N GLN A 32 -7.82 1.60 -18.76
CA GLN A 32 -7.62 3.05 -18.61
C GLN A 32 -7.03 3.42 -17.24
N LEU A 33 -6.67 2.43 -16.41
CA LEU A 33 -6.12 2.62 -15.07
C LEU A 33 -4.65 2.17 -15.01
N PRO A 34 -3.81 2.82 -14.17
CA PRO A 34 -2.40 2.48 -14.06
C PRO A 34 -2.16 1.02 -13.66
N TYR A 35 -3.00 0.48 -12.78
CA TYR A 35 -2.93 -0.91 -12.32
C TYR A 35 -3.24 -1.97 -13.40
N PHE A 36 -3.59 -1.56 -14.63
CA PHE A 36 -3.68 -2.50 -15.74
C PHE A 36 -2.33 -3.20 -15.97
N ASP A 37 -1.24 -2.43 -16.03
CA ASP A 37 0.08 -2.96 -16.41
C ASP A 37 1.26 -2.45 -15.55
N VAL A 38 1.00 -1.54 -14.61
CA VAL A 38 1.94 -1.19 -13.54
C VAL A 38 1.87 -2.25 -12.44
N VAL A 39 3.00 -2.91 -12.21
CA VAL A 39 3.14 -3.97 -11.21
C VAL A 39 4.11 -3.50 -10.13
N LEU A 40 3.60 -3.22 -8.92
CA LEU A 40 4.39 -2.66 -7.84
C LEU A 40 5.24 -3.74 -7.15
N PRO A 41 6.55 -3.50 -6.89
CA PRO A 41 7.45 -4.50 -6.29
C PRO A 41 7.04 -5.03 -4.92
N VAL A 42 6.25 -4.25 -4.17
CA VAL A 42 5.81 -4.56 -2.80
C VAL A 42 4.78 -5.68 -2.75
N TYR A 43 4.10 -5.97 -3.88
CA TYR A 43 2.97 -6.88 -3.93
C TYR A 43 3.31 -8.24 -4.54
N ASP A 44 2.57 -9.29 -4.17
CA ASP A 44 2.83 -10.65 -4.66
C ASP A 44 2.76 -10.76 -6.19
N HIS A 45 1.96 -9.91 -6.84
CA HIS A 45 1.81 -9.92 -8.29
C HIS A 45 3.12 -9.64 -9.04
N PHE A 46 4.04 -8.89 -8.43
CA PHE A 46 5.38 -8.65 -8.97
C PHE A 46 6.17 -9.96 -9.07
N ASN A 47 6.03 -10.85 -8.09
CA ASN A 47 6.71 -12.14 -8.11
C ASN A 47 6.10 -13.09 -9.15
N PHE A 48 4.80 -12.98 -9.44
CA PHE A 48 4.18 -13.72 -10.54
C PHE A 48 4.63 -13.19 -11.90
N ASP A 49 4.65 -11.87 -12.08
CA ASP A 49 5.08 -11.21 -13.31
C ASP A 49 6.56 -11.48 -13.63
N GLN A 50 7.46 -11.28 -12.66
CA GLN A 50 8.89 -11.53 -12.81
C GLN A 50 9.20 -13.02 -13.03
N GLY A 51 8.53 -13.91 -12.31
CA GLY A 51 8.69 -15.35 -12.52
C GLY A 51 8.24 -15.81 -13.91
N ALA A 52 7.15 -15.22 -14.43
CA ALA A 52 6.65 -15.47 -15.77
C ALA A 52 7.59 -14.93 -16.86
N LEU A 53 8.13 -13.72 -16.67
CA LEU A 53 9.15 -13.12 -17.54
C LEU A 53 10.41 -13.98 -17.62
N ASN A 54 10.92 -14.41 -16.46
CA ASN A 54 12.12 -15.25 -16.40
C ASN A 54 11.90 -16.60 -17.07
N PHE A 55 10.72 -17.21 -16.88
CA PHE A 55 10.36 -18.44 -17.61
C PHE A 55 10.32 -18.23 -19.12
N ALA A 56 9.67 -17.16 -19.59
CA ALA A 56 9.62 -16.83 -21.01
C ALA A 56 11.01 -16.52 -21.61
N ALA A 57 11.94 -16.01 -20.79
CA ALA A 57 13.33 -15.76 -21.15
C ALA A 57 14.24 -17.01 -21.09
N GLY A 58 13.73 -18.17 -20.68
CA GLY A 58 14.46 -19.44 -20.67
C GLY A 58 14.82 -20.00 -19.29
N ASP A 59 14.49 -19.31 -18.18
CA ASP A 59 14.63 -19.88 -16.84
C ASP A 59 13.51 -20.91 -16.57
N GLY A 60 13.78 -22.18 -16.87
CA GLY A 60 12.84 -23.28 -16.64
C GLY A 60 12.33 -23.40 -15.20
N LEU A 61 13.00 -22.77 -14.22
CA LEU A 61 12.60 -22.77 -12.81
C LEU A 61 11.71 -21.58 -12.42
N ALA A 62 11.43 -20.65 -13.34
CA ALA A 62 10.53 -19.50 -13.15
C ALA A 62 10.82 -18.69 -11.87
N ARG A 63 12.10 -18.41 -11.61
CA ARG A 63 12.53 -17.75 -10.38
C ARG A 63 12.06 -16.29 -10.35
N SER A 64 11.75 -15.79 -9.16
CA SER A 64 11.45 -14.37 -8.89
C SER A 64 12.15 -13.95 -7.59
N PRO A 65 12.17 -12.64 -7.24
CA PRO A 65 12.80 -12.17 -6.00
C PRO A 65 12.27 -12.87 -4.74
N ASN A 66 10.97 -13.15 -4.68
CA ASN A 66 10.37 -14.03 -3.68
C ASN A 66 9.72 -15.25 -4.36
N ASN A 67 10.27 -16.44 -4.10
CA ASN A 67 9.77 -17.72 -4.63
C ASN A 67 8.83 -18.47 -3.68
N SER A 68 8.33 -17.82 -2.62
CA SER A 68 7.54 -18.52 -1.61
C SER A 68 6.19 -19.02 -2.12
N TYR A 69 5.64 -18.40 -3.16
CA TYR A 69 4.32 -18.74 -3.69
C TYR A 69 4.38 -19.90 -4.67
N SER A 70 3.33 -20.73 -4.70
CA SER A 70 3.28 -21.83 -5.66
C SER A 70 3.49 -21.38 -7.12
N PRO A 71 4.34 -22.10 -7.89
CA PRO A 71 4.83 -21.65 -9.18
C PRO A 71 3.85 -21.91 -10.34
N LEU A 72 2.76 -22.68 -10.14
CA LEU A 72 1.85 -23.06 -11.23
C LEU A 72 1.31 -21.83 -11.99
N TYR A 73 0.96 -20.77 -11.26
CA TYR A 73 0.46 -19.54 -11.87
C TYR A 73 1.57 -18.77 -12.63
N LYS A 74 2.83 -18.88 -12.21
CA LYS A 74 3.99 -18.35 -12.96
C LYS A 74 4.16 -19.05 -14.29
N TYR A 75 3.98 -20.37 -14.34
CA TYR A 75 4.05 -21.14 -15.58
C TYR A 75 2.87 -20.86 -16.51
N PHE A 76 1.67 -20.65 -15.95
CA PHE A 76 0.51 -20.22 -16.72
C PHE A 76 0.77 -18.87 -17.40
N LEU A 77 1.19 -17.85 -16.63
CA LEU A 77 1.54 -16.54 -17.18
C LEU A 77 2.75 -16.60 -18.12
N GLY A 78 3.79 -17.33 -17.75
CA GLY A 78 5.02 -17.46 -18.52
C GLY A 78 4.79 -18.13 -19.87
N SER A 79 3.87 -19.09 -19.96
CA SER A 79 3.46 -19.66 -21.25
C SER A 79 2.78 -18.62 -22.16
N LEU A 80 1.96 -17.72 -21.58
CA LEU A 80 1.37 -16.61 -22.33
C LEU A 80 2.46 -15.61 -22.76
N TYR A 81 3.40 -15.30 -21.87
CA TYR A 81 4.50 -14.38 -22.16
C TYR A 81 5.47 -14.94 -23.20
N PHE A 82 5.68 -16.25 -23.23
CA PHE A 82 6.48 -16.92 -24.24
C PHE A 82 5.89 -16.79 -25.65
N ILE A 83 4.55 -16.85 -25.78
CA ILE A 83 3.86 -16.81 -27.08
C ILE A 83 3.59 -15.37 -27.55
N PHE A 84 3.13 -14.51 -26.63
CA PHE A 84 2.60 -13.17 -26.96
C PHE A 84 3.45 -12.01 -26.45
N GLY A 85 4.57 -12.30 -25.77
CA GLY A 85 5.29 -11.32 -24.97
C GLY A 85 4.54 -10.95 -23.68
N ARG A 86 5.13 -10.09 -22.86
CA ARG A 86 4.48 -9.54 -21.66
C ARG A 86 3.31 -8.64 -22.06
N ASN A 87 2.12 -9.23 -22.19
CA ASN A 87 0.91 -8.57 -22.67
C ASN A 87 -0.29 -8.85 -21.76
N PHE A 88 -0.64 -7.85 -20.94
CA PHE A 88 -1.76 -7.95 -19.99
C PHE A 88 -3.13 -8.04 -20.65
N TYR A 89 -3.29 -7.55 -21.89
CA TYR A 89 -4.56 -7.72 -22.61
C TYR A 89 -4.86 -9.20 -22.85
N VAL A 90 -3.83 -10.00 -23.19
CA VAL A 90 -3.97 -11.45 -23.39
C VAL A 90 -4.25 -12.16 -22.08
N VAL A 91 -3.51 -11.79 -21.02
CA VAL A 91 -3.68 -12.39 -19.69
C VAL A 91 -5.09 -12.15 -19.16
N TYR A 92 -5.52 -10.90 -19.05
CA TYR A 92 -6.84 -10.59 -18.51
C TYR A 92 -7.95 -11.06 -19.44
N GLY A 93 -7.79 -10.93 -20.76
CA GLY A 93 -8.76 -11.47 -21.72
C GLY A 93 -9.02 -12.96 -21.51
N LEU A 94 -7.96 -13.76 -21.32
CA LEU A 94 -8.10 -15.18 -21.02
C LEU A 94 -8.73 -15.41 -19.64
N GLN A 95 -8.31 -14.68 -18.61
CA GLN A 95 -8.89 -14.81 -17.26
C GLN A 95 -10.39 -14.47 -17.23
N PHE A 96 -10.83 -13.42 -17.93
CA PHE A 96 -12.24 -13.07 -18.08
C PHE A 96 -13.03 -14.13 -18.85
N VAL A 97 -12.45 -14.74 -19.89
CA VAL A 97 -13.07 -15.87 -20.60
C VAL A 97 -13.24 -17.07 -19.65
N LEU A 98 -12.22 -17.39 -18.85
CA LEU A 98 -12.30 -18.44 -17.84
C LEU A 98 -13.37 -18.13 -16.79
N GLY A 99 -13.49 -16.88 -16.35
CA GLY A 99 -14.54 -16.40 -15.45
C GLY A 99 -15.95 -16.59 -16.03
N ALA A 100 -16.15 -16.19 -17.29
CA ALA A 100 -17.43 -16.37 -18.00
C ALA A 100 -17.78 -17.87 -18.19
N LEU A 101 -16.80 -18.71 -18.51
CA LEU A 101 -16.98 -20.17 -18.53
C LEU A 101 -17.32 -20.71 -17.14
N GLY A 102 -16.67 -20.20 -16.09
CA GLY A 102 -16.98 -20.50 -14.69
C GLY A 102 -18.44 -20.23 -14.33
N ALA A 103 -19.00 -19.11 -14.79
CA ALA A 103 -20.41 -18.77 -14.59
C ALA A 103 -21.36 -19.80 -15.24
N VAL A 104 -21.04 -20.26 -16.45
CA VAL A 104 -21.83 -21.28 -17.16
C VAL A 104 -21.71 -22.66 -16.47
N LEU A 105 -20.53 -22.98 -15.92
CA LEU A 105 -20.35 -24.18 -15.12
C LEU A 105 -21.15 -24.11 -13.83
N ILE A 106 -21.21 -22.96 -13.15
CA ILE A 106 -22.03 -22.76 -11.95
C ILE A 106 -23.52 -22.91 -12.25
N PHE A 107 -24.01 -22.36 -13.37
CA PHE A 107 -25.36 -22.64 -13.86
C PHE A 107 -25.62 -24.14 -13.99
N SER A 108 -24.69 -24.84 -14.66
CA SER A 108 -24.80 -26.28 -14.93
C SER A 108 -24.76 -27.11 -13.65
N ILE A 109 -23.96 -26.72 -12.67
CA ILE A 109 -23.91 -27.32 -11.33
C ILE A 109 -25.23 -27.11 -10.61
N GLY A 110 -25.72 -25.87 -10.52
CA GLY A 110 -26.96 -25.55 -9.81
C GLY A 110 -28.18 -26.25 -10.42
N LYS A 111 -28.28 -26.24 -11.75
CA LYS A 111 -29.31 -26.98 -12.51
C LYS A 111 -29.32 -28.47 -12.17
N ARG A 112 -28.15 -29.06 -12.02
CA ARG A 112 -27.98 -30.50 -11.82
C ARG A 112 -28.17 -30.93 -10.38
N LEU A 113 -27.68 -30.14 -9.43
CA LEU A 113 -27.79 -30.46 -8.00
C LEU A 113 -29.18 -30.19 -7.44
N PHE A 114 -29.88 -29.21 -8.01
CA PHE A 114 -31.19 -28.77 -7.54
C PHE A 114 -32.19 -28.70 -8.71
N ASP A 115 -32.38 -27.52 -9.30
CA ASP A 115 -33.25 -27.31 -10.45
C ASP A 115 -32.76 -26.15 -11.33
N ILE A 116 -33.40 -25.98 -12.49
CA ILE A 116 -33.04 -24.95 -13.47
C ILE A 116 -33.08 -23.52 -12.91
N ARG A 117 -33.99 -23.22 -11.98
CA ARG A 117 -34.11 -21.89 -11.37
C ARG A 117 -32.93 -21.61 -10.47
N VAL A 118 -32.52 -22.59 -9.67
CA VAL A 118 -31.30 -22.49 -8.85
C VAL A 118 -30.07 -22.32 -9.75
N GLY A 119 -30.01 -23.02 -10.88
CA GLY A 119 -28.99 -22.80 -11.91
C GLY A 119 -28.91 -21.34 -12.36
N PHE A 120 -30.02 -20.74 -12.78
CA PHE A 120 -30.05 -19.33 -13.23
C PHE A 120 -29.73 -18.34 -12.10
N LEU A 121 -30.24 -18.56 -10.88
CA LEU A 121 -29.93 -17.70 -9.73
C LEU A 121 -28.44 -17.77 -9.36
N ALA A 122 -27.83 -18.96 -9.43
CA ALA A 122 -26.41 -19.12 -9.18
C ALA A 122 -25.55 -18.49 -10.28
N PHE A 123 -26.00 -18.57 -11.54
CA PHE A 123 -25.39 -17.83 -12.65
C PHE A 123 -25.40 -16.34 -12.38
N ILE A 124 -26.56 -15.75 -12.05
CA ILE A 124 -26.66 -14.31 -11.75
C ILE A 124 -25.74 -13.95 -10.58
N GLY A 125 -25.78 -14.75 -9.50
CA GLY A 125 -24.93 -14.52 -8.33
C GLY A 125 -23.44 -14.47 -8.66
N PHE A 126 -22.93 -15.37 -9.50
CA PHE A 126 -21.51 -15.45 -9.84
C PHE A 126 -21.11 -14.54 -11.02
N ALA A 127 -21.93 -14.46 -12.06
CA ALA A 127 -21.64 -13.67 -13.26
C ALA A 127 -21.55 -12.17 -12.99
N PHE A 128 -22.31 -11.69 -12.00
CA PHE A 128 -22.39 -10.29 -11.58
C PHE A 128 -21.78 -10.07 -10.17
N TYR A 129 -20.92 -10.96 -9.68
CA TYR A 129 -20.20 -10.72 -8.41
C TYR A 129 -19.00 -9.81 -8.67
N SER A 130 -19.04 -8.57 -8.16
CA SER A 130 -18.03 -7.55 -8.49
C SER A 130 -16.63 -7.95 -8.03
N THR A 131 -16.49 -8.52 -6.83
CA THR A 131 -15.18 -8.90 -6.27
C THR A 131 -14.52 -10.01 -7.10
N GLU A 132 -15.29 -10.98 -7.63
CA GLU A 132 -14.75 -12.00 -8.54
C GLU A 132 -14.19 -11.36 -9.81
N ILE A 133 -14.97 -10.48 -10.44
CA ILE A 133 -14.59 -9.79 -11.67
C ILE A 133 -13.33 -8.94 -11.46
N ILE A 134 -13.19 -8.27 -10.31
CA ILE A 134 -11.98 -7.53 -9.96
C ILE A 134 -10.76 -8.46 -9.92
N TYR A 135 -10.86 -9.62 -9.26
CA TYR A 135 -9.75 -10.56 -9.17
C TYR A 135 -9.43 -11.28 -10.48
N GLU A 136 -10.36 -11.34 -11.44
CA GLU A 136 -10.10 -11.77 -12.82
C GLU A 136 -9.26 -10.72 -13.60
N GLY A 137 -9.33 -9.44 -13.21
CA GLY A 137 -8.55 -8.34 -13.75
C GLY A 137 -7.23 -8.07 -13.01
N ILE A 138 -6.76 -8.99 -12.17
CA ILE A 138 -5.50 -8.87 -11.44
C ILE A 138 -4.63 -10.08 -11.76
N ILE A 139 -3.33 -9.87 -11.97
CA ILE A 139 -2.33 -10.95 -12.11
C ILE A 139 -2.01 -11.63 -10.76
N LEU A 140 -3.05 -12.20 -10.16
CA LEU A 140 -3.00 -13.05 -8.97
C LEU A 140 -3.71 -14.36 -9.25
N ARG A 141 -3.29 -15.39 -8.54
CA ARG A 141 -3.83 -16.75 -8.65
C ARG A 141 -5.30 -16.94 -8.25
N ALA A 142 -5.98 -15.93 -7.70
CA ALA A 142 -7.32 -16.08 -7.09
C ALA A 142 -8.37 -16.58 -8.09
N ALA A 143 -8.57 -15.86 -9.20
CA ALA A 143 -9.52 -16.25 -10.25
C ALA A 143 -9.17 -17.61 -10.89
N PHE A 144 -7.87 -17.86 -11.08
CA PHE A 144 -7.40 -19.14 -11.62
C PHE A 144 -7.75 -20.32 -10.71
N ILE A 145 -7.57 -20.17 -9.39
CA ILE A 145 -7.98 -21.17 -8.39
C ILE A 145 -9.50 -21.35 -8.40
N THR A 146 -10.27 -20.26 -8.47
CA THR A 146 -11.74 -20.32 -8.51
C THR A 146 -12.22 -21.13 -9.69
N PHE A 147 -11.75 -20.84 -10.90
CA PHE A 147 -12.11 -21.58 -12.11
C PHE A 147 -11.75 -23.07 -12.00
N LEU A 148 -10.53 -23.40 -11.57
CA LEU A 148 -10.11 -24.78 -11.37
C LEU A 148 -10.93 -25.50 -10.29
N GLY A 149 -11.36 -24.80 -9.24
CA GLY A 149 -12.25 -25.33 -8.21
C GLY A 149 -13.64 -25.66 -8.76
N ILE A 150 -14.24 -24.73 -9.53
CA ILE A 150 -15.53 -24.94 -10.20
C ILE A 150 -15.43 -26.10 -11.19
N LEU A 151 -14.39 -26.13 -12.02
CA LEU A 151 -14.17 -27.17 -13.03
C LEU A 151 -13.94 -28.54 -12.38
N SER A 152 -13.11 -28.61 -11.32
CA SER A 152 -12.90 -29.83 -10.53
C SER A 152 -14.21 -30.37 -9.97
N PHE A 153 -15.02 -29.50 -9.38
CA PHE A 153 -16.30 -29.86 -8.80
C PHE A 153 -17.28 -30.36 -9.86
N TYR A 154 -17.39 -29.66 -10.99
CA TYR A 154 -18.22 -30.08 -12.11
C TYR A 154 -17.78 -31.43 -12.67
N ALA A 155 -16.47 -31.64 -12.86
CA ALA A 155 -15.91 -32.90 -13.34
C ALA A 155 -16.24 -34.07 -12.39
N LEU A 156 -16.12 -33.87 -11.06
CA LEU A 156 -16.47 -34.90 -10.06
C LEU A 156 -17.95 -35.27 -10.07
N ILE A 157 -18.86 -34.30 -10.25
CA ILE A 157 -20.29 -34.60 -10.37
C ILE A 157 -20.58 -35.35 -11.67
N ARG A 158 -19.91 -35.00 -12.78
CA ARG A 158 -20.04 -35.73 -14.04
C ARG A 158 -19.50 -37.15 -13.94
N LEU A 159 -18.38 -37.34 -13.23
CA LEU A 159 -17.76 -38.64 -13.00
C LEU A 159 -18.73 -39.65 -12.36
N ARG A 160 -19.60 -39.18 -11.46
CA ARG A 160 -20.62 -40.03 -10.83
C ARG A 160 -21.62 -40.64 -11.82
N GLU A 161 -21.95 -39.94 -12.90
CA GLU A 161 -22.92 -40.43 -13.90
C GLU A 161 -22.29 -41.40 -14.90
N SER A 162 -21.06 -41.10 -15.32
CA SER A 162 -20.35 -41.88 -16.33
C SER A 162 -18.91 -42.14 -15.90
N PRO A 163 -18.64 -43.11 -15.01
CA PRO A 163 -17.31 -43.34 -14.45
C PRO A 163 -16.42 -44.11 -15.43
N THR A 164 -15.92 -43.41 -16.46
CA THR A 164 -14.96 -43.94 -17.43
C THR A 164 -13.52 -43.72 -16.96
N SER A 165 -12.58 -44.52 -17.45
CA SER A 165 -11.15 -44.34 -17.16
C SER A 165 -10.63 -42.97 -17.59
N LEU A 166 -11.07 -42.47 -18.75
CA LEU A 166 -10.68 -41.14 -19.24
C LEU A 166 -11.21 -40.03 -18.33
N MET A 167 -12.45 -40.14 -17.83
CA MET A 167 -12.99 -39.17 -16.86
C MET A 167 -12.29 -39.23 -15.51
N LEU A 168 -11.87 -40.41 -15.05
CA LEU A 168 -11.04 -40.53 -13.84
C LEU A 168 -9.71 -39.80 -13.99
N ILE A 169 -9.01 -40.03 -15.10
CA ILE A 169 -7.74 -39.34 -15.42
C ILE A 169 -7.97 -37.83 -15.52
N GLY A 170 -8.99 -37.40 -16.27
CA GLY A 170 -9.34 -35.99 -16.41
C GLY A 170 -9.65 -35.32 -15.07
N CYS A 171 -10.45 -35.95 -14.21
CA CYS A 171 -10.74 -35.45 -12.86
C CYS A 171 -9.47 -35.35 -12.01
N ALA A 172 -8.60 -36.37 -12.06
CA ALA A 172 -7.35 -36.39 -11.34
C ALA A 172 -6.42 -35.24 -11.76
N LEU A 173 -6.28 -34.98 -13.07
CA LEU A 173 -5.45 -33.90 -13.58
C LEU A 173 -6.03 -32.51 -13.25
N ILE A 174 -7.33 -32.31 -13.37
CA ILE A 174 -7.97 -31.02 -13.01
C ILE A 174 -7.83 -30.75 -11.50
N LEU A 175 -8.09 -31.76 -10.65
CA LEU A 175 -7.85 -31.66 -9.20
C LEU A 175 -6.39 -31.41 -8.88
N SER A 176 -5.47 -32.02 -9.64
CA SER A 176 -4.05 -31.79 -9.48
C SER A 176 -3.70 -30.32 -9.69
N LEU A 177 -4.17 -29.72 -10.79
CA LEU A 177 -3.97 -28.29 -11.06
C LEU A 177 -4.60 -27.41 -9.97
N PHE A 178 -5.76 -27.78 -9.45
CA PHE A 178 -6.41 -27.08 -8.35
C PHE A 178 -5.56 -27.10 -7.07
N PHE A 179 -5.06 -28.27 -6.67
CA PHE A 179 -4.21 -28.45 -5.49
C PHE A 179 -2.85 -27.77 -5.63
N GLN A 180 -2.23 -27.91 -6.80
CA GLN A 180 -0.97 -27.24 -7.13
C GLN A 180 -1.14 -25.72 -7.15
N SER A 181 -2.30 -25.21 -7.55
CA SER A 181 -2.59 -23.77 -7.54
C SER A 181 -2.68 -23.20 -6.14
N ARG A 182 -2.98 -24.00 -5.11
CA ARG A 182 -2.92 -23.56 -3.72
C ARG A 182 -2.94 -24.76 -2.76
N PRO A 183 -1.85 -25.04 -2.04
CA PRO A 183 -1.73 -26.28 -1.26
C PRO A 183 -2.82 -26.51 -0.21
N ASN A 184 -3.36 -25.44 0.39
CA ASN A 184 -4.44 -25.56 1.38
C ASN A 184 -5.75 -26.12 0.79
N THR A 185 -5.94 -26.10 -0.54
CA THR A 185 -7.09 -26.73 -1.20
C THR A 185 -7.01 -28.26 -1.18
N PHE A 186 -5.83 -28.83 -0.91
CA PHE A 186 -5.62 -30.26 -0.72
C PHE A 186 -6.44 -30.84 0.44
N LEU A 187 -6.92 -29.99 1.37
CA LEU A 187 -7.91 -30.35 2.39
C LEU A 187 -9.20 -30.96 1.81
N CYS A 188 -9.51 -30.71 0.54
CA CYS A 188 -10.65 -31.33 -0.14
C CYS A 188 -10.43 -32.81 -0.47
N LEU A 189 -9.17 -33.28 -0.58
CA LEU A 189 -8.84 -34.61 -1.10
C LEU A 189 -9.48 -35.75 -0.28
N PRO A 190 -9.44 -35.79 1.07
CA PRO A 190 -10.10 -36.86 1.83
C PRO A 190 -11.59 -36.98 1.53
N PHE A 191 -12.28 -35.85 1.33
CA PHE A 191 -13.69 -35.81 1.01
C PHE A 191 -13.98 -36.19 -0.44
N VAL A 192 -13.08 -35.85 -1.38
CA VAL A 192 -13.12 -36.36 -2.75
C VAL A 192 -12.92 -37.87 -2.76
N ILE A 193 -11.97 -38.39 -1.98
CA ILE A 193 -11.72 -39.82 -1.87
C ILE A 193 -12.97 -40.53 -1.37
N PHE A 194 -13.55 -40.03 -0.28
CA PHE A 194 -14.79 -40.56 0.28
C PHE A 194 -15.94 -40.48 -0.74
N TYR A 195 -16.07 -39.36 -1.47
CA TYR A 195 -17.11 -39.18 -2.47
C TYR A 195 -16.99 -40.20 -3.61
N ILE A 196 -15.79 -40.34 -4.17
CA ILE A 196 -15.51 -41.30 -5.24
C ILE A 196 -15.78 -42.72 -4.73
N HIS A 197 -15.26 -43.09 -3.57
CA HIS A 197 -15.46 -44.43 -3.02
C HIS A 197 -16.93 -44.76 -2.81
N LYS A 198 -17.67 -43.86 -2.15
CA LYS A 198 -19.03 -44.11 -1.67
C LYS A 198 -20.10 -43.91 -2.74
N PHE A 199 -19.90 -42.97 -3.66
CA PHE A 199 -20.93 -42.57 -4.63
C PHE A 199 -20.61 -42.91 -6.07
N VAL A 200 -19.32 -42.96 -6.46
CA VAL A 200 -18.91 -43.29 -7.84
C VAL A 200 -18.64 -44.79 -7.98
N PHE A 201 -17.88 -45.36 -7.05
CA PHE A 201 -17.50 -46.78 -7.04
C PHE A 201 -18.49 -47.69 -6.31
N LYS A 202 -19.67 -47.14 -5.93
CA LYS A 202 -20.69 -47.82 -5.13
C LYS A 202 -20.99 -49.23 -5.64
N ASP A 203 -21.19 -49.35 -6.95
CA ASP A 203 -21.63 -50.60 -7.59
C ASP A 203 -20.45 -51.38 -8.26
N TRP A 204 -19.20 -50.96 -8.01
CA TRP A 204 -18.02 -51.61 -8.59
C TRP A 204 -17.52 -52.76 -7.72
N LYS A 205 -17.12 -53.89 -8.33
CA LYS A 205 -16.44 -55.01 -7.66
C LYS A 205 -15.06 -54.58 -7.08
N PRO A 206 -14.56 -55.25 -6.02
CA PRO A 206 -13.29 -54.89 -5.38
C PRO A 206 -12.12 -54.73 -6.34
N GLU A 207 -11.90 -55.63 -7.31
CA GLU A 207 -10.76 -55.52 -8.24
C GLU A 207 -10.87 -54.27 -9.12
N ARG A 208 -12.10 -53.98 -9.60
CA ARG A 208 -12.38 -52.80 -10.40
C ARG A 208 -12.18 -51.50 -9.61
N ARG A 209 -12.49 -51.51 -8.30
CA ARG A 209 -12.23 -50.36 -7.41
C ARG A 209 -10.74 -50.08 -7.26
N VAL A 210 -9.93 -51.12 -7.04
CA VAL A 210 -8.47 -51.00 -6.95
C VAL A 210 -7.91 -50.44 -8.25
N ARG A 211 -8.32 -50.98 -9.41
CA ARG A 211 -7.94 -50.44 -10.72
C ARG A 211 -8.39 -48.98 -10.90
N GLY A 212 -9.62 -48.65 -10.50
CA GLY A 212 -10.15 -47.29 -10.53
C GLY A 212 -9.32 -46.31 -9.72
N TRP A 213 -8.88 -46.70 -8.52
CA TRP A 213 -7.97 -45.92 -7.70
C TRP A 213 -6.60 -45.76 -8.33
N GLY A 214 -6.05 -46.81 -8.95
CA GLY A 214 -4.80 -46.71 -9.73
C GLY A 214 -4.92 -45.66 -10.84
N ILE A 215 -6.01 -45.71 -11.62
CA ILE A 215 -6.29 -44.77 -12.71
C ILE A 215 -6.49 -43.33 -12.19
N PHE A 216 -6.96 -43.15 -10.97
CA PHE A 216 -7.14 -41.83 -10.36
C PHE A 216 -5.86 -41.28 -9.71
N PHE A 217 -5.21 -42.06 -8.83
CA PHE A 217 -4.07 -41.61 -8.05
C PHE A 217 -2.77 -41.52 -8.85
N ILE A 218 -2.53 -42.43 -9.80
CA ILE A 218 -1.30 -42.39 -10.59
C ILE A 218 -1.18 -41.07 -11.36
N PRO A 219 -2.17 -40.62 -12.16
CA PRO A 219 -2.09 -39.30 -12.82
C PRO A 219 -2.07 -38.13 -11.84
N LEU A 220 -2.81 -38.21 -10.73
CA LEU A 220 -2.84 -37.16 -9.70
C LEU A 220 -1.44 -36.91 -9.13
N PHE A 221 -0.75 -37.96 -8.68
CA PHE A 221 0.57 -37.81 -8.06
C PHE A 221 1.69 -37.64 -9.08
N LEU A 222 1.62 -38.28 -10.25
CA LEU A 222 2.62 -38.05 -11.31
C LEU A 222 2.62 -36.59 -11.77
N SER A 223 1.45 -35.96 -11.87
CA SER A 223 1.35 -34.55 -12.25
C SER A 223 1.84 -33.57 -11.17
N PHE A 224 2.05 -34.01 -9.92
CA PHE A 224 2.70 -33.18 -8.89
C PHE A 224 4.22 -33.10 -9.05
N ILE A 225 4.83 -34.15 -9.63
CA ILE A 225 6.29 -34.32 -9.66
C ILE A 225 7.01 -33.08 -10.24
N PRO A 226 6.60 -32.51 -11.41
CA PRO A 226 7.35 -31.40 -12.00
C PRO A 226 7.46 -30.19 -11.06
N LEU A 227 6.36 -29.80 -10.41
CA LEU A 227 6.37 -28.66 -9.50
C LEU A 227 7.03 -28.97 -8.15
N LEU A 228 6.90 -30.20 -7.65
CA LEU A 228 7.63 -30.61 -6.43
C LEU A 228 9.15 -30.60 -6.67
N VAL A 229 9.60 -31.05 -7.84
CA VAL A 229 11.02 -31.00 -8.25
C VAL A 229 11.47 -29.56 -8.38
N GLN A 230 10.70 -28.71 -9.07
CA GLN A 230 11.02 -27.27 -9.16
C GLN A 230 11.15 -26.64 -7.77
N CYS A 231 10.22 -26.93 -6.87
CA CYS A 231 10.24 -26.39 -5.51
C CYS A 231 11.47 -26.86 -4.73
N TYR A 232 11.81 -28.14 -4.86
CA TYR A 232 13.04 -28.69 -4.26
C TYR A 232 14.30 -28.00 -4.80
N LEU A 233 14.40 -27.82 -6.12
CA LEU A 233 15.54 -27.17 -6.77
C LEU A 233 15.66 -25.68 -6.42
N VAL A 234 14.55 -24.96 -6.26
CA VAL A 234 14.56 -23.53 -5.93
C VAL A 234 14.82 -23.28 -4.44
N HIS A 235 14.31 -24.11 -3.54
CA HIS A 235 14.42 -23.90 -2.10
C HIS A 235 15.56 -24.69 -1.43
N GLY A 236 16.15 -25.67 -2.10
CA GLY A 236 17.15 -26.59 -1.51
C GLY A 236 16.57 -27.53 -0.45
N ARG A 237 15.24 -27.59 -0.31
CA ARG A 237 14.51 -28.42 0.65
C ARG A 237 13.13 -28.77 0.08
N PHE A 238 12.52 -29.83 0.61
CA PHE A 238 11.16 -30.18 0.22
C PHE A 238 10.18 -29.06 0.61
N VAL A 239 9.42 -28.58 -0.38
CA VAL A 239 8.33 -27.62 -0.21
C VAL A 239 7.12 -28.16 -0.95
N PHE A 240 5.98 -28.28 -0.25
CA PHE A 240 4.73 -28.75 -0.86
C PHE A 240 4.06 -27.60 -1.63
N PHE A 241 4.62 -27.31 -2.80
CA PHE A 241 4.32 -26.22 -3.74
C PHE A 241 4.50 -24.78 -3.22
N ASP A 242 4.22 -24.49 -1.94
CA ASP A 242 4.25 -23.13 -1.39
C ASP A 242 4.94 -23.10 -0.02
N SER A 243 5.94 -22.23 0.15
CA SER A 243 6.71 -22.10 1.40
C SER A 243 6.21 -20.98 2.31
N SER A 244 5.23 -20.17 1.88
CA SER A 244 4.69 -19.06 2.68
C SER A 244 3.75 -19.51 3.81
N GLY A 245 3.35 -20.80 3.81
CA GLY A 245 2.34 -21.35 4.71
C GLY A 245 2.62 -21.11 6.20
N ALA A 246 3.85 -21.30 6.67
CA ALA A 246 4.20 -21.11 8.07
C ALA A 246 3.98 -19.65 8.53
N THR A 247 4.48 -18.68 7.77
CA THR A 247 4.33 -17.25 8.06
C THR A 247 2.86 -16.83 7.98
N ALA A 248 2.14 -17.29 6.94
CA ALA A 248 0.72 -17.02 6.77
C ALA A 248 -0.15 -17.61 7.90
N PHE A 249 0.27 -18.76 8.45
CA PHE A 249 -0.39 -19.43 9.56
C PHE A 249 -0.15 -18.67 10.86
N LEU A 250 1.09 -18.32 11.18
CA LEU A 250 1.41 -17.55 12.39
C LEU A 250 0.74 -16.16 12.40
N SER A 251 0.83 -15.43 11.29
CA SER A 251 0.28 -14.06 11.17
C SER A 251 -1.24 -13.99 11.33
N GLY A 252 -1.91 -15.13 11.20
CA GLY A 252 -3.35 -15.24 11.39
C GLY A 252 -3.76 -16.08 12.58
N ASN A 253 -2.84 -16.46 13.49
CA ASN A 253 -3.10 -17.33 14.64
C ASN A 253 -2.34 -16.94 15.92
N PHE A 254 -2.47 -15.68 16.35
CA PHE A 254 -2.10 -15.23 17.70
C PHE A 254 -3.33 -14.61 18.38
N ILE A 255 -3.37 -14.60 19.73
CA ILE A 255 -4.57 -14.24 20.50
C ILE A 255 -5.10 -12.85 20.12
N ASP A 256 -4.23 -11.88 19.84
CA ASP A 256 -4.61 -10.50 19.49
C ASP A 256 -4.94 -10.29 18.01
N TYR A 257 -4.96 -11.35 17.20
CA TYR A 257 -5.29 -11.22 15.78
C TYR A 257 -6.70 -10.61 15.64
N PRO A 258 -6.87 -9.52 14.87
CA PRO A 258 -8.14 -8.81 14.75
C PRO A 258 -9.24 -9.62 14.06
N GLY A 259 -8.88 -10.72 13.38
CA GLY A 259 -9.78 -11.61 12.66
C GLY A 259 -9.80 -11.40 11.15
N VAL A 260 -9.17 -10.32 10.64
CA VAL A 260 -9.13 -9.95 9.22
C VAL A 260 -7.83 -9.21 8.89
N GLY A 261 -7.38 -9.31 7.65
CA GLY A 261 -6.19 -8.63 7.15
C GLY A 261 -4.91 -9.45 7.33
N PHE A 262 -3.81 -8.86 6.86
CA PHE A 262 -2.46 -9.41 7.00
C PHE A 262 -1.51 -8.28 7.41
N ASP A 263 -0.97 -8.36 8.62
CA ASP A 263 -0.01 -7.39 9.17
C ASP A 263 1.08 -8.16 9.92
N SER A 264 2.25 -8.28 9.27
CA SER A 264 3.42 -8.95 9.86
C SER A 264 4.02 -8.19 11.03
N ASN A 265 3.89 -6.86 11.06
CA ASN A 265 4.45 -6.04 12.14
C ASN A 265 3.70 -6.27 13.45
N LEU A 266 2.39 -6.48 13.38
CA LEU A 266 1.58 -6.83 14.54
C LEU A 266 2.04 -8.16 15.16
N LEU A 267 2.28 -9.19 14.34
CA LEU A 267 2.83 -10.46 14.80
C LEU A 267 4.21 -10.28 15.44
N ILE A 268 5.12 -9.54 14.79
CA ILE A 268 6.49 -9.33 15.29
C ILE A 268 6.47 -8.61 16.64
N ARG A 269 5.64 -7.56 16.79
CA ARG A 269 5.47 -6.86 18.07
C ARG A 269 4.95 -7.80 19.16
N PHE A 270 3.92 -8.56 18.84
CA PHE A 270 3.34 -9.54 19.76
C PHE A 270 4.37 -10.58 20.22
N GLN A 271 5.16 -11.13 19.28
CA GLN A 271 6.22 -12.09 19.60
C GLN A 271 7.29 -11.50 20.50
N LYS A 272 7.69 -10.24 20.27
CA LYS A 272 8.66 -9.52 21.10
C LYS A 272 8.13 -9.28 22.52
N GLU A 273 6.92 -8.76 22.63
CA GLU A 273 6.27 -8.45 23.91
C GLU A 273 6.11 -9.71 24.79
N HIS A 274 5.86 -10.85 24.17
CA HIS A 274 5.64 -12.13 24.86
C HIS A 274 6.85 -13.07 24.85
N GLN A 275 8.02 -12.62 24.37
CA GLN A 275 9.25 -13.42 24.28
C GLN A 275 9.07 -14.76 23.53
N MET A 276 8.24 -14.76 22.48
CA MET A 276 7.89 -15.93 21.65
C MET A 276 8.59 -15.92 20.29
N GLU A 277 9.69 -15.16 20.17
CA GLU A 277 10.52 -15.11 18.97
C GLU A 277 11.17 -16.50 18.74
N ASN A 278 11.29 -16.91 17.47
CA ASN A 278 11.91 -18.19 17.04
C ASN A 278 11.17 -19.50 17.36
N LEU A 279 9.97 -19.45 17.95
CA LEU A 279 9.18 -20.67 18.15
C LEU A 279 8.72 -21.28 16.82
N SER A 280 8.70 -22.62 16.76
CA SER A 280 8.07 -23.31 15.64
C SER A 280 6.58 -22.96 15.57
N PRO A 281 5.95 -22.96 14.38
CA PRO A 281 4.52 -22.64 14.26
C PRO A 281 3.63 -23.48 15.19
N VAL A 282 3.94 -24.76 15.37
CA VAL A 282 3.16 -25.65 16.23
C VAL A 282 3.36 -25.28 17.70
N SER A 283 4.62 -25.09 18.13
CA SER A 283 4.94 -24.70 19.50
C SER A 283 4.33 -23.35 19.87
N PHE A 284 4.38 -22.38 18.96
CA PHE A 284 3.77 -21.07 19.12
C PHE A 284 2.27 -21.18 19.38
N ILE A 285 1.54 -21.89 18.51
CA ILE A 285 0.08 -22.08 18.70
C ILE A 285 -0.22 -22.85 19.98
N PHE A 286 0.52 -23.90 20.27
CA PHE A 286 0.31 -24.67 21.49
C PHE A 286 0.45 -23.78 22.74
N GLN A 287 1.47 -22.91 22.75
CA GLN A 287 1.66 -21.96 23.84
C GLN A 287 0.51 -20.95 23.93
N GLN A 288 0.04 -20.39 22.80
CA GLN A 288 -1.11 -19.48 22.76
C GLN A 288 -2.39 -20.15 23.31
N VAL A 289 -2.65 -21.39 22.90
CA VAL A 289 -3.82 -22.16 23.35
C VAL A 289 -3.73 -22.48 24.84
N MET A 290 -2.54 -22.80 25.35
CA MET A 290 -2.35 -23.13 26.77
C MET A 290 -2.34 -21.89 27.66
N SER A 291 -1.85 -20.75 27.17
CA SER A 291 -1.82 -19.50 27.93
C SER A 291 -3.20 -18.86 28.06
N ASP A 292 -3.99 -18.87 26.98
CA ASP A 292 -5.34 -18.31 26.97
C ASP A 292 -6.27 -19.08 26.00
N PRO A 293 -6.85 -20.21 26.44
CA PRO A 293 -7.75 -21.00 25.61
C PRO A 293 -8.98 -20.21 25.15
N LEU A 294 -9.49 -19.33 26.02
CA LEU A 294 -10.70 -18.56 25.73
C LEU A 294 -10.41 -17.45 24.70
N GLY A 295 -9.30 -16.72 24.87
CA GLY A 295 -8.85 -15.72 23.90
C GLY A 295 -8.57 -16.33 22.53
N PHE A 296 -7.96 -17.52 22.48
CA PHE A 296 -7.75 -18.24 21.22
C PHE A 296 -9.08 -18.65 20.56
N LEU A 297 -10.07 -19.12 21.32
CA LEU A 297 -11.41 -19.42 20.79
C LEU A 297 -12.14 -18.16 20.31
N GLN A 298 -12.05 -17.06 21.06
CA GLN A 298 -12.61 -15.76 20.66
C GLN A 298 -11.98 -15.27 19.35
N MET A 299 -10.68 -15.47 19.19
CA MET A 299 -9.94 -15.14 17.98
C MET A 299 -10.43 -15.95 16.78
N ILE A 300 -10.64 -17.27 16.92
CA ILE A 300 -11.27 -18.09 15.87
C ILE A 300 -12.69 -17.57 15.56
N GLY A 301 -13.45 -17.20 16.59
CA GLY A 301 -14.76 -16.57 16.46
C GLY A 301 -14.70 -15.28 15.63
N ARG A 302 -13.71 -14.40 15.87
CA ARG A 302 -13.48 -13.19 15.07
C ARG A 302 -13.18 -13.53 13.61
N LYS A 303 -12.37 -14.55 13.33
CA LYS A 303 -12.09 -15.00 11.96
C LYS A 303 -13.34 -15.51 11.26
N LEU A 304 -14.15 -16.31 11.93
CA LEU A 304 -15.42 -16.79 11.38
C LEU A 304 -16.37 -15.63 11.09
N TYR A 305 -16.49 -14.69 12.02
CA TYR A 305 -17.26 -13.47 11.81
C TYR A 305 -16.78 -12.71 10.56
N PHE A 306 -15.49 -12.36 10.50
CA PHE A 306 -14.94 -11.61 9.37
C PHE A 306 -14.91 -12.38 8.06
N TYR A 307 -14.89 -13.71 8.11
CA TYR A 307 -15.02 -14.52 6.92
C TYR A 307 -16.38 -14.29 6.25
N PHE A 308 -17.47 -14.35 7.01
CA PHE A 308 -18.85 -14.12 6.50
C PHE A 308 -19.24 -12.63 6.43
N ASN A 309 -18.39 -11.74 6.94
CA ASN A 309 -18.63 -10.30 6.96
C ASN A 309 -18.48 -9.65 5.58
N ASP A 310 -19.14 -8.51 5.40
CA ASP A 310 -19.11 -7.70 4.18
C ASP A 310 -17.76 -7.00 3.89
N LEU A 311 -16.85 -6.97 4.86
CA LEU A 311 -15.54 -6.34 4.70
C LEU A 311 -14.63 -7.16 3.78
N GLU A 312 -14.25 -6.60 2.64
CA GLU A 312 -13.25 -7.15 1.72
C GLU A 312 -11.85 -6.73 2.16
N GLY A 313 -11.34 -7.38 3.21
CA GLY A 313 -10.02 -7.09 3.78
C GLY A 313 -8.89 -7.24 2.76
N ALA A 314 -8.17 -6.14 2.48
CA ALA A 314 -7.06 -6.11 1.55
C ALA A 314 -5.83 -6.87 2.09
N SER A 315 -5.05 -7.47 1.18
CA SER A 315 -3.71 -8.00 1.48
C SER A 315 -2.68 -7.39 0.54
N ASN A 316 -2.81 -7.61 -0.76
CA ASN A 316 -2.10 -6.82 -1.79
C ASN A 316 -2.88 -5.56 -2.14
N LEU A 317 -3.93 -5.72 -2.94
CA LEU A 317 -4.70 -4.63 -3.52
C LEU A 317 -6.02 -4.44 -2.80
N SER A 318 -6.49 -3.19 -2.71
CA SER A 318 -7.80 -2.83 -2.16
C SER A 318 -8.89 -2.97 -3.21
N THR A 319 -9.82 -3.92 -3.01
CA THR A 319 -11.03 -4.08 -3.83
C THR A 319 -11.85 -2.80 -3.91
N TYR A 320 -11.89 -2.02 -2.83
CA TYR A 320 -12.66 -0.79 -2.75
C TYR A 320 -12.13 0.31 -3.68
N LEU A 321 -10.83 0.38 -3.92
CA LEU A 321 -10.28 1.34 -4.88
C LEU A 321 -10.63 0.99 -6.34
N TYR A 322 -10.73 -0.30 -6.67
CA TYR A 322 -11.25 -0.73 -7.98
C TYR A 322 -12.74 -0.40 -8.13
N LEU A 323 -13.52 -0.50 -7.05
CA LEU A 323 -14.92 -0.07 -7.04
C LEU A 323 -15.03 1.45 -7.22
N GLU A 324 -14.21 2.26 -6.54
CA GLU A 324 -14.22 3.73 -6.67
C GLU A 324 -13.84 4.21 -8.08
N ASN A 325 -13.01 3.44 -8.80
CA ASN A 325 -12.50 3.81 -10.12
C ASN A 325 -13.21 3.11 -11.29
N SER A 326 -14.33 2.43 -11.05
CA SER A 326 -15.13 1.76 -12.07
C SER A 326 -16.54 2.32 -12.07
N LYS A 327 -17.12 2.53 -13.27
CA LYS A 327 -18.53 2.94 -13.38
C LYS A 327 -19.46 1.75 -13.33
N VAL A 328 -19.00 0.55 -13.68
CA VAL A 328 -19.85 -0.65 -13.73
C VAL A 328 -19.85 -1.44 -12.42
N LEU A 329 -18.69 -1.67 -11.81
CA LEU A 329 -18.57 -2.57 -10.66
C LEU A 329 -19.47 -2.21 -9.46
N PRO A 330 -19.70 -0.92 -9.08
CA PRO A 330 -20.55 -0.58 -7.95
C PRO A 330 -22.03 -0.95 -8.11
N PHE A 331 -22.52 -1.09 -9.36
CA PHE A 331 -23.91 -1.47 -9.64
C PHE A 331 -24.11 -2.99 -9.69
N LEU A 332 -23.03 -3.77 -9.61
CA LEU A 332 -23.07 -5.22 -9.55
C LEU A 332 -23.29 -5.70 -8.09
N LEU A 333 -23.33 -7.01 -7.88
CA LEU A 333 -23.43 -7.58 -6.54
C LEU A 333 -22.09 -7.43 -5.84
N SER A 334 -21.94 -6.44 -4.96
CA SER A 334 -20.67 -6.10 -4.30
C SER A 334 -20.60 -6.50 -2.82
N HIS A 335 -21.73 -6.89 -2.23
CA HIS A 335 -21.84 -7.23 -0.81
C HIS A 335 -21.64 -8.72 -0.56
N PHE A 336 -20.50 -9.13 -0.02
CA PHE A 336 -20.25 -10.52 0.38
C PHE A 336 -21.22 -11.02 1.47
N SER A 337 -21.71 -10.11 2.32
CA SER A 337 -22.71 -10.43 3.35
C SER A 337 -24.04 -10.92 2.76
N LEU A 338 -24.40 -10.51 1.53
CA LEU A 338 -25.58 -11.01 0.82
C LEU A 338 -25.48 -12.52 0.60
N PHE A 339 -24.35 -12.97 0.04
CA PHE A 339 -24.09 -14.39 -0.22
C PHE A 339 -23.84 -15.17 1.07
N SER A 340 -23.26 -14.53 2.09
CA SER A 340 -23.08 -15.16 3.40
C SER A 340 -24.41 -15.44 4.09
N ALA A 341 -25.29 -14.44 4.20
CA ALA A 341 -26.60 -14.59 4.82
C ALA A 341 -27.46 -15.64 4.09
N LEU A 342 -27.62 -15.49 2.77
CA LEU A 342 -28.42 -16.41 1.96
C LEU A 342 -27.78 -17.81 1.88
N GLY A 343 -26.44 -17.89 1.80
CA GLY A 343 -25.70 -19.14 1.74
C GLY A 343 -25.82 -19.94 3.03
N MET A 344 -25.70 -19.32 4.20
CA MET A 344 -25.92 -19.98 5.49
C MET A 344 -27.35 -20.52 5.60
N MET A 345 -28.35 -19.71 5.21
CA MET A 345 -29.75 -20.16 5.16
C MET A 345 -29.92 -21.32 4.17
N GLY A 346 -29.25 -21.27 3.02
CA GLY A 346 -29.25 -22.32 2.01
C GLY A 346 -28.68 -23.64 2.50
N VAL A 347 -27.58 -23.61 3.25
CA VAL A 347 -26.99 -24.81 3.90
C VAL A 347 -28.01 -25.44 4.86
N VAL A 348 -28.60 -24.64 5.75
CA VAL A 348 -29.60 -25.13 6.72
C VAL A 348 -30.82 -25.73 6.01
N LEU A 349 -31.34 -25.05 4.98
CA LEU A 349 -32.47 -25.54 4.19
C LEU A 349 -32.14 -26.81 3.41
N ALA A 350 -30.92 -26.95 2.89
CA ALA A 350 -30.51 -28.12 2.15
C ALA A 350 -30.38 -29.34 3.08
N ILE A 351 -29.83 -29.16 4.28
CA ILE A 351 -29.75 -30.20 5.32
C ILE A 351 -31.17 -30.59 5.76
N ARG A 352 -32.03 -29.62 6.07
CA ARG A 352 -33.42 -29.85 6.50
C ARG A 352 -34.22 -30.63 5.46
N ASN A 353 -34.02 -30.32 4.17
CA ASN A 353 -34.70 -31.00 3.07
C ASN A 353 -34.00 -32.31 2.65
N ARG A 354 -32.91 -32.71 3.34
CA ARG A 354 -32.14 -33.93 3.08
C ARG A 354 -31.62 -34.04 1.64
N GLU A 355 -31.21 -32.90 1.08
CA GLU A 355 -30.64 -32.85 -0.26
C GLU A 355 -29.35 -33.69 -0.35
N LYS A 356 -29.22 -34.53 -1.39
CA LYS A 356 -28.10 -35.49 -1.55
C LYS A 356 -26.87 -34.85 -2.19
N ILE A 357 -26.40 -33.76 -1.59
CA ILE A 357 -25.35 -32.87 -2.11
C ILE A 357 -24.10 -32.84 -1.19
N PHE A 358 -23.66 -34.01 -0.74
CA PHE A 358 -22.50 -34.14 0.17
C PHE A 358 -21.25 -33.40 -0.36
N LEU A 359 -20.94 -33.56 -1.65
CA LEU A 359 -19.75 -32.95 -2.25
C LEU A 359 -19.78 -31.42 -2.13
N LEU A 360 -20.94 -30.79 -2.30
CA LEU A 360 -21.10 -29.34 -2.19
C LEU A 360 -20.82 -28.84 -0.77
N HIS A 361 -21.35 -29.54 0.24
CA HIS A 361 -21.07 -29.24 1.65
C HIS A 361 -19.59 -29.40 1.97
N ALA A 362 -18.99 -30.51 1.51
CA ALA A 362 -17.58 -30.80 1.77
C ALA A 362 -16.65 -29.78 1.12
N PHE A 363 -16.86 -29.43 -0.16
CA PHE A 363 -16.06 -28.39 -0.84
C PHE A 363 -16.18 -27.04 -0.13
N LEU A 364 -17.41 -26.60 0.16
CA LEU A 364 -17.62 -25.33 0.84
C LEU A 364 -16.93 -25.33 2.22
N ALA A 365 -17.14 -26.36 3.03
CA ALA A 365 -16.55 -26.47 4.36
C ALA A 365 -15.01 -26.50 4.31
N CYS A 366 -14.42 -27.26 3.40
CA CYS A 366 -12.97 -27.33 3.23
C CYS A 366 -12.38 -26.00 2.82
N LEU A 367 -13.02 -25.28 1.88
CA LEU A 367 -12.53 -24.00 1.42
C LEU A 367 -12.67 -22.91 2.48
N ILE A 368 -13.79 -22.87 3.22
CA ILE A 368 -13.93 -22.00 4.40
C ILE A 368 -12.83 -22.31 5.42
N LEU A 369 -12.66 -23.58 5.78
CA LEU A 369 -11.65 -24.03 6.74
C LEU A 369 -10.24 -23.65 6.27
N SER A 370 -9.96 -23.76 4.97
CA SER A 370 -8.66 -23.40 4.39
C SER A 370 -8.30 -21.91 4.54
N VAL A 371 -9.28 -21.03 4.74
CA VAL A 371 -9.09 -19.60 5.04
C VAL A 371 -9.04 -19.37 6.54
N VAL A 372 -10.00 -19.94 7.29
CA VAL A 372 -10.12 -19.77 8.74
C VAL A 372 -8.94 -20.38 9.49
N LEU A 373 -8.26 -21.40 8.95
CA LEU A 373 -7.01 -21.92 9.52
C LEU A 373 -5.82 -20.96 9.38
N PHE A 374 -5.84 -20.01 8.44
CA PHE A 374 -4.73 -19.10 8.16
C PHE A 374 -5.11 -17.66 8.52
N HIS A 375 -5.31 -16.77 7.57
CA HIS A 375 -5.76 -15.40 7.82
C HIS A 375 -6.88 -15.05 6.83
N VAL A 376 -7.78 -14.16 7.25
CA VAL A 376 -8.97 -13.82 6.47
C VAL A 376 -8.71 -12.55 5.67
N VAL A 377 -8.66 -12.70 4.34
CA VAL A 377 -8.51 -11.61 3.37
C VAL A 377 -9.38 -11.89 2.14
N ALA A 378 -9.78 -10.83 1.42
CA ALA A 378 -10.71 -10.89 0.30
C ALA A 378 -10.37 -11.99 -0.71
N ARG A 379 -9.16 -11.93 -1.30
CA ARG A 379 -8.66 -12.92 -2.29
C ARG A 379 -8.67 -14.38 -1.83
N PHE A 380 -8.72 -14.66 -0.53
CA PHE A 380 -8.74 -16.04 -0.02
C PHE A 380 -10.16 -16.60 0.07
N ARG A 381 -11.17 -15.72 0.18
CA ARG A 381 -12.59 -16.10 0.15
C ARG A 381 -13.09 -16.36 -1.26
N ILE A 382 -12.46 -15.77 -2.27
CA ILE A 382 -12.87 -15.88 -3.67
C ILE A 382 -13.07 -17.33 -4.14
N PRO A 383 -12.15 -18.28 -3.92
CA PRO A 383 -12.36 -19.67 -4.35
C PRO A 383 -13.58 -20.38 -3.74
N SER A 384 -14.06 -19.96 -2.57
CA SER A 384 -15.24 -20.57 -1.91
C SER A 384 -16.55 -19.88 -2.30
N ALA A 385 -16.49 -18.64 -2.79
CA ALA A 385 -17.65 -17.83 -3.17
C ALA A 385 -18.62 -18.55 -4.14
N PRO A 386 -18.18 -19.25 -5.21
CA PRO A 386 -19.11 -19.93 -6.12
C PRO A 386 -19.99 -20.98 -5.43
N PHE A 387 -19.43 -21.70 -4.45
CA PHE A 387 -20.15 -22.73 -3.70
C PHE A 387 -21.12 -22.13 -2.68
N LEU A 388 -20.74 -21.00 -2.07
CA LEU A 388 -21.63 -20.23 -1.20
C LEU A 388 -22.79 -19.59 -2.00
N ILE A 389 -22.51 -19.12 -3.22
CA ILE A 389 -23.50 -18.61 -4.17
C ILE A 389 -24.50 -19.70 -4.57
N LEU A 390 -24.05 -20.95 -4.78
CA LEU A 390 -24.96 -22.07 -5.06
C LEU A 390 -25.96 -22.31 -3.91
N PHE A 391 -25.51 -22.25 -2.65
CA PHE A 391 -26.43 -22.33 -1.52
C PHE A 391 -27.33 -21.10 -1.41
N SER A 392 -26.82 -19.91 -1.70
CA SER A 392 -27.61 -18.67 -1.73
C SER A 392 -28.74 -18.77 -2.76
N ALA A 393 -28.41 -19.22 -3.97
CA ALA A 393 -29.34 -19.46 -5.05
C ALA A 393 -30.40 -20.52 -4.69
N TYR A 394 -29.99 -21.58 -4.00
CA TYR A 394 -30.92 -22.58 -3.48
C TYR A 394 -31.89 -21.97 -2.45
N ALA A 395 -31.40 -21.18 -1.50
CA ALA A 395 -32.22 -20.51 -0.49
C ALA A 395 -33.29 -19.60 -1.12
N VAL A 396 -32.88 -18.75 -2.07
CA VAL A 396 -33.79 -17.88 -2.83
C VAL A 396 -34.76 -18.70 -3.68
N GLY A 397 -34.30 -19.75 -4.35
CA GLY A 397 -35.16 -20.65 -5.12
C GLY A 397 -36.26 -21.30 -4.27
N ARG A 398 -35.96 -21.65 -3.01
CA ARG A 398 -36.97 -22.13 -2.06
C ARG A 398 -37.96 -21.04 -1.66
N ALA A 399 -37.49 -19.82 -1.40
CA ALA A 399 -38.36 -18.68 -1.12
C ALA A 399 -39.32 -18.40 -2.29
N CYS A 400 -38.84 -18.42 -3.53
CA CYS A 400 -39.68 -18.28 -4.73
C CYS A 400 -40.72 -19.41 -4.85
N ALA A 401 -40.36 -20.64 -4.48
CA ALA A 401 -41.29 -21.76 -4.48
C ALA A 401 -42.40 -21.61 -3.42
N TRP A 402 -42.06 -21.13 -2.22
CA TRP A 402 -43.05 -20.80 -1.18
C TRP A 402 -43.97 -19.67 -1.62
N TRP A 403 -43.42 -18.64 -2.25
CA TRP A 403 -44.18 -17.51 -2.79
C TRP A 403 -45.20 -17.98 -3.84
N SER A 404 -44.76 -18.81 -4.79
CA SER A 404 -45.62 -19.38 -5.83
C SER A 404 -46.76 -20.24 -5.25
N ARG A 405 -46.54 -20.86 -4.08
CA ARG A 405 -47.51 -21.67 -3.35
C ARG A 405 -48.32 -20.88 -2.32
N ARG A 406 -48.16 -19.54 -2.27
CA ARG A 406 -48.80 -18.63 -1.29
C ARG A 406 -48.55 -19.01 0.18
N GLN A 407 -47.38 -19.58 0.48
CA GLN A 407 -46.98 -19.96 1.84
C GLN A 407 -46.25 -18.80 2.52
N PHE A 408 -46.99 -17.86 3.11
CA PHE A 408 -46.41 -16.62 3.65
C PHE A 408 -45.62 -16.79 4.95
N LYS A 409 -45.98 -17.75 5.82
CA LYS A 409 -45.26 -18.00 7.08
C LYS A 409 -43.76 -18.28 6.90
N PRO A 410 -43.34 -19.27 6.08
CA PRO A 410 -41.92 -19.53 5.87
C PRO A 410 -41.19 -18.37 5.18
N ILE A 411 -41.89 -17.58 4.37
CA ILE A 411 -41.33 -16.38 3.72
C ILE A 411 -41.06 -15.29 4.77
N ALA A 412 -41.99 -15.04 5.69
CA ALA A 412 -41.79 -14.07 6.77
C ALA A 412 -40.58 -14.46 7.65
N VAL A 413 -40.45 -15.74 8.01
CA VAL A 413 -39.28 -16.24 8.76
C VAL A 413 -38.00 -16.10 7.93
N PHE A 414 -38.04 -16.45 6.64
CA PHE A 414 -36.90 -16.30 5.75
C PHE A 414 -36.43 -14.85 5.68
N VAL A 415 -37.34 -13.90 5.47
CA VAL A 415 -37.01 -12.47 5.39
C VAL A 415 -36.47 -11.96 6.72
N LEU A 416 -37.08 -12.34 7.86
CA LEU A 416 -36.60 -11.96 9.17
C LEU A 416 -35.16 -12.45 9.43
N VAL A 417 -34.91 -13.75 9.20
CA VAL A 417 -33.57 -14.34 9.38
C VAL A 417 -32.57 -13.70 8.42
N PHE A 418 -32.96 -13.46 7.17
CA PHE A 418 -32.12 -12.77 6.20
C PHE A 418 -31.74 -11.37 6.68
N LEU A 419 -32.71 -10.55 7.14
CA LEU A 419 -32.43 -9.20 7.63
C LEU A 419 -31.51 -9.20 8.85
N VAL A 420 -31.72 -10.13 9.80
CA VAL A 420 -30.85 -10.28 10.98
C VAL A 420 -29.42 -10.64 10.59
N LEU A 421 -29.25 -11.65 9.72
CA LEU A 421 -27.92 -12.08 9.26
C LEU A 421 -27.25 -11.00 8.40
N PHE A 422 -27.99 -10.42 7.45
CA PHE A 422 -27.46 -9.41 6.55
C PHE A 422 -27.02 -8.15 7.31
N TYR A 423 -27.78 -7.71 8.30
CA TYR A 423 -27.39 -6.59 9.16
C TYR A 423 -26.22 -6.96 10.09
N GLY A 424 -26.27 -8.12 10.75
CA GLY A 424 -25.23 -8.57 11.67
C GLY A 424 -23.87 -8.83 11.00
N LEU A 425 -23.86 -9.17 9.72
CA LEU A 425 -22.66 -9.41 8.93
C LEU A 425 -22.15 -8.17 8.17
N ARG A 426 -22.70 -6.97 8.44
CA ARG A 426 -22.13 -5.74 7.88
C ARG A 426 -20.76 -5.44 8.44
N ALA A 427 -19.91 -4.83 7.63
CA ALA A 427 -18.61 -4.35 8.08
C ALA A 427 -18.78 -3.33 9.23
N PRO A 428 -18.12 -3.52 10.39
CA PRO A 428 -18.15 -2.55 11.48
C PRO A 428 -17.60 -1.20 11.02
N GLU A 429 -18.24 -0.10 11.42
CA GLU A 429 -17.82 1.27 11.03
C GLU A 429 -16.40 1.63 11.50
N SER A 430 -15.96 1.02 12.61
CA SER A 430 -14.61 1.21 13.15
C SER A 430 -13.50 0.58 12.29
N ARG A 431 -13.83 -0.23 11.29
CA ARG A 431 -12.85 -0.91 10.44
C ARG A 431 -12.58 -0.11 9.16
N THR A 432 -11.29 0.15 8.92
CA THR A 432 -10.82 0.83 7.72
C THR A 432 -10.97 -0.08 6.50
N LYS A 433 -11.76 0.37 5.51
CA LYS A 433 -11.97 -0.35 4.24
C LYS A 433 -10.76 -0.23 3.29
N ILE A 434 -10.19 0.98 3.18
CA ILE A 434 -9.03 1.29 2.34
C ILE A 434 -7.89 1.70 3.26
N ARG A 435 -6.75 1.01 3.19
CA ARG A 435 -5.58 1.32 4.03
C ARG A 435 -4.87 2.55 3.47
N TYR A 436 -4.15 3.30 4.30
CA TYR A 436 -3.37 4.45 3.83
C TYR A 436 -2.39 4.04 2.73
N VAL A 437 -1.67 2.93 2.91
CA VAL A 437 -0.77 2.34 1.89
C VAL A 437 -1.43 2.07 0.55
N ASP A 438 -2.73 1.74 0.54
CA ASP A 438 -3.45 1.52 -0.73
C ASP A 438 -3.57 2.84 -1.50
N TYR A 439 -3.86 3.96 -0.82
CA TYR A 439 -3.85 5.28 -1.45
C TYR A 439 -2.44 5.72 -1.86
N CYS A 440 -1.42 5.46 -1.04
CA CYS A 440 -0.05 5.85 -1.36
C CYS A 440 0.43 5.14 -2.64
N ASN A 441 0.12 3.85 -2.74
CA ASN A 441 0.44 3.05 -3.92
C ASN A 441 -0.31 3.51 -5.18
N TRP A 442 -1.56 3.96 -5.05
CA TRP A 442 -2.29 4.57 -6.17
C TRP A 442 -1.69 5.91 -6.59
N SER A 443 -1.31 6.76 -5.64
CA SER A 443 -0.59 8.00 -5.90
C SER A 443 0.70 7.73 -6.68
N TYR A 444 1.50 6.78 -6.20
CA TYR A 444 2.75 6.38 -6.83
C TYR A 444 2.55 5.78 -8.24
N ALA A 445 1.50 4.97 -8.44
CA ALA A 445 1.23 4.36 -9.75
C ALA A 445 1.00 5.40 -10.86
N TYR A 446 0.43 6.57 -10.54
CA TYR A 446 0.28 7.71 -11.46
C TYR A 446 1.55 8.52 -11.69
N MET A 447 2.67 8.19 -11.02
CA MET A 447 3.96 8.85 -11.23
C MET A 447 5.00 7.96 -11.93
N LEU A 448 4.75 6.65 -12.04
CA LEU A 448 5.75 5.68 -12.45
C LEU A 448 6.10 5.70 -13.94
N GLU A 449 5.09 5.63 -14.81
CA GLU A 449 5.27 5.46 -16.26
C GLU A 449 4.69 6.66 -17.02
N GLU A 450 5.34 7.07 -18.11
CA GLU A 450 4.93 8.24 -18.93
C GLU A 450 3.46 8.19 -19.32
N LYS A 451 2.97 7.01 -19.73
CA LYS A 451 1.60 6.83 -20.21
C LYS A 451 0.54 7.04 -19.13
N TRP A 452 0.90 6.79 -17.87
CA TRP A 452 0.02 6.94 -16.71
C TRP A 452 0.31 8.22 -15.94
N PHE A 453 1.30 9.00 -16.37
CA PHE A 453 1.79 10.13 -15.63
C PHE A 453 0.68 11.18 -15.48
N ASP A 454 0.20 11.37 -14.25
CA ASP A 454 -0.93 12.26 -13.95
C ASP A 454 -0.76 12.81 -12.54
N VAL A 455 -0.15 14.00 -12.45
CA VAL A 455 0.19 14.64 -11.18
C VAL A 455 -1.07 15.07 -10.40
N ASP A 456 -2.15 15.40 -11.10
CA ASP A 456 -3.45 15.74 -10.50
C ASP A 456 -4.02 14.53 -9.74
N LYS A 457 -4.09 13.37 -10.40
CA LYS A 457 -4.54 12.14 -9.75
C LYS A 457 -3.56 11.67 -8.68
N ALA A 458 -2.26 11.79 -8.93
CA ALA A 458 -1.23 11.45 -7.95
C ALA A 458 -1.42 12.27 -6.67
N GLU A 459 -1.67 13.58 -6.77
CA GLU A 459 -1.93 14.46 -5.63
C GLU A 459 -3.22 14.05 -4.90
N THR A 460 -4.30 13.80 -5.64
CA THR A 460 -5.60 13.36 -5.08
C THR A 460 -5.44 12.13 -4.18
N TYR A 461 -4.73 11.11 -4.67
CA TYR A 461 -4.45 9.91 -3.88
C TYR A 461 -3.40 10.15 -2.79
N GLY A 462 -2.42 11.03 -3.02
CA GLY A 462 -1.40 11.40 -2.05
C GLY A 462 -1.99 12.10 -0.82
N ILE A 463 -2.98 12.99 -1.01
CA ILE A 463 -3.74 13.63 0.08
C ILE A 463 -4.51 12.57 0.88
N LYS A 464 -5.26 11.67 0.20
CA LYS A 464 -5.99 10.59 0.88
C LYS A 464 -5.05 9.65 1.68
N CYS A 465 -3.87 9.35 1.13
CA CYS A 465 -2.80 8.60 1.81
C CYS A 465 -2.39 9.29 3.11
N LEU A 466 -2.00 10.57 3.03
CA LEU A 466 -1.56 11.35 4.19
C LEU A 466 -2.66 11.51 5.24
N GLU A 467 -3.89 11.84 4.83
CA GLU A 467 -5.02 11.97 5.75
C GLU A 467 -5.38 10.66 6.44
N SER A 468 -5.35 9.54 5.71
CA SER A 468 -5.61 8.22 6.29
C SER A 468 -4.50 7.79 7.25
N GLU A 469 -3.25 8.08 6.94
CA GLU A 469 -2.10 7.77 7.79
C GLU A 469 -2.12 8.60 9.08
N ARG A 470 -2.41 9.90 8.96
CA ARG A 470 -2.59 10.85 10.06
C ARG A 470 -3.73 10.49 11.01
N ARG A 471 -4.62 9.55 10.68
CA ARG A 471 -5.61 9.03 11.64
C ARG A 471 -5.06 7.91 12.52
N ILE A 472 -3.98 7.23 12.09
CA ILE A 472 -3.49 5.99 12.71
C ILE A 472 -2.28 6.25 13.61
N ASN A 473 -1.26 6.97 13.14
CA ASN A 473 0.00 7.16 13.88
C ASN A 473 -0.06 8.44 14.72
N SER A 474 0.20 8.45 16.03
CA SER A 474 0.14 9.66 16.88
C SER A 474 1.45 10.47 16.99
N GLY A 475 2.59 9.91 16.60
CA GLY A 475 3.90 10.59 16.61
C GLY A 475 4.21 11.37 15.31
N TRP A 476 5.16 12.31 15.38
CA TRP A 476 5.82 12.89 14.20
C TRP A 476 6.86 11.90 13.67
N GLY A 477 6.87 11.64 12.35
CA GLY A 477 7.89 10.75 11.76
C GLY A 477 7.53 10.03 10.46
N THR A 478 6.29 10.12 9.96
CA THR A 478 6.00 9.65 8.59
C THR A 478 5.65 10.84 7.71
N THR A 479 6.69 11.37 7.08
CA THR A 479 6.56 12.30 5.96
C THR A 479 5.95 11.51 4.81
N ASN A 480 4.85 12.01 4.22
CA ASN A 480 4.35 11.41 2.99
C ASN A 480 5.29 11.82 1.87
N ALA A 481 6.37 11.05 1.71
CA ALA A 481 7.41 11.26 0.71
C ALA A 481 6.82 11.35 -0.69
N THR A 482 5.74 10.62 -0.98
CA THR A 482 5.07 10.67 -2.28
C THR A 482 4.45 12.04 -2.52
N LEU A 483 3.65 12.56 -1.58
CA LEU A 483 3.00 13.87 -1.72
C LEU A 483 4.00 15.03 -1.68
N ALA A 484 5.03 14.95 -0.83
CA ALA A 484 6.11 15.93 -0.83
C ALA A 484 6.84 15.96 -2.20
N SER A 485 7.13 14.79 -2.78
CA SER A 485 7.76 14.68 -4.09
C SER A 485 6.89 15.23 -5.22
N ILE A 486 5.57 15.07 -5.15
CA ILE A 486 4.61 15.68 -6.09
C ILE A 486 4.75 17.21 -6.08
N TYR A 487 4.75 17.83 -4.89
CA TYR A 487 4.90 19.29 -4.80
C TYR A 487 6.30 19.78 -5.14
N LYS A 488 7.36 19.01 -4.85
CA LYS A 488 8.71 19.32 -5.33
C LYS A 488 8.81 19.30 -6.84
N LEU A 489 8.20 18.30 -7.47
CA LEU A 489 8.15 18.21 -8.92
C LEU A 489 7.40 19.39 -9.53
N TYR A 490 6.18 19.63 -9.05
CA TYR A 490 5.32 20.69 -9.58
C TYR A 490 5.90 22.09 -9.30
N GLY A 491 6.43 22.31 -8.09
CA GLY A 491 7.14 23.53 -7.73
C GLY A 491 8.35 23.79 -8.62
N SER A 492 9.18 22.78 -8.89
CA SER A 492 10.33 22.93 -9.80
C SER A 492 9.90 23.32 -11.22
N TYR A 493 8.82 22.74 -11.70
CA TYR A 493 8.25 23.07 -13.00
C TYR A 493 7.77 24.53 -13.08
N LEU A 494 7.12 25.03 -12.01
CA LEU A 494 6.67 26.42 -11.93
C LEU A 494 7.83 27.40 -11.82
N ILE A 495 8.85 27.08 -11.00
CA ILE A 495 10.06 27.91 -10.85
C ILE A 495 10.77 28.08 -12.20
N GLN A 496 10.93 27.00 -12.98
CA GLN A 496 11.56 27.07 -14.32
C GLN A 496 10.80 27.99 -15.29
N ARG A 497 9.52 28.22 -15.04
CA ARG A 497 8.66 29.10 -15.84
C ARG A 497 8.49 30.51 -15.25
N GLN A 498 9.15 30.80 -14.12
CA GLN A 498 8.95 32.04 -13.36
C GLN A 498 7.47 32.29 -13.02
N ASP A 499 6.74 31.24 -12.67
CA ASP A 499 5.33 31.32 -12.30
C ASP A 499 5.20 31.61 -10.80
N GLU A 500 4.53 32.70 -10.43
CA GLU A 500 4.33 33.13 -9.03
C GLU A 500 3.52 32.12 -8.20
N THR A 501 2.74 31.25 -8.84
CA THR A 501 1.98 30.20 -8.14
C THR A 501 2.89 29.18 -7.45
N ALA A 502 4.18 29.13 -7.79
CA ALA A 502 5.19 28.34 -7.08
C ALA A 502 5.25 28.67 -5.58
N ASP A 503 5.09 29.95 -5.18
CA ASP A 503 5.07 30.38 -3.78
C ASP A 503 4.03 29.59 -2.99
N LYS A 504 2.79 29.56 -3.51
CA LYS A 504 1.67 28.86 -2.88
C LYS A 504 1.95 27.36 -2.73
N ILE A 505 2.45 26.72 -3.79
CA ILE A 505 2.75 25.27 -3.81
C ILE A 505 3.84 24.92 -2.79
N LEU A 506 4.93 25.68 -2.74
CA LEU A 506 6.04 25.41 -1.83
C LEU A 506 5.66 25.68 -0.37
N ARG A 507 4.93 26.76 -0.10
CA ARG A 507 4.36 27.02 1.23
C ARG A 507 3.46 25.89 1.69
N TYR A 508 2.72 25.30 0.76
CA TYR A 508 1.88 24.15 1.03
C TYR A 508 2.70 22.90 1.36
N ALA A 509 3.78 22.65 0.60
CA ALA A 509 4.70 21.54 0.82
C ALA A 509 5.38 21.62 2.20
N PHE A 510 5.74 22.81 2.69
CA PHE A 510 6.28 22.99 4.04
C PHE A 510 5.34 22.51 5.16
N THR A 511 4.02 22.55 4.95
CA THR A 511 3.06 22.05 5.94
C THR A 511 2.98 20.52 6.00
N ILE A 512 3.50 19.85 4.98
CA ILE A 512 3.54 18.39 4.86
C ILE A 512 4.84 17.86 5.43
N ASP A 513 5.96 18.46 5.03
CA ASP A 513 7.28 18.13 5.53
C ASP A 513 8.10 19.41 5.85
N PRO A 514 7.99 19.96 7.07
CA PRO A 514 8.75 21.14 7.47
C PRO A 514 10.24 20.88 7.66
N PHE A 515 10.69 19.62 7.53
CA PHE A 515 12.09 19.23 7.74
C PHE A 515 12.80 18.87 6.43
N ASP A 516 12.12 18.96 5.28
CA ASP A 516 12.75 18.73 3.98
C ASP A 516 13.62 19.93 3.59
N SER A 517 14.94 19.78 3.69
CA SER A 517 15.93 20.78 3.28
C SER A 517 15.76 21.20 1.81
N GLU A 518 15.41 20.26 0.93
CA GLU A 518 15.29 20.51 -0.50
C GLU A 518 14.17 21.50 -0.81
N LEU A 519 13.04 21.42 -0.10
CA LEU A 519 11.93 22.36 -0.27
C LEU A 519 12.35 23.81 0.00
N TYR A 520 13.14 24.04 1.04
CA TYR A 520 13.63 25.39 1.37
C TYR A 520 14.68 25.87 0.36
N ARG A 521 15.52 24.97 -0.16
CA ARG A 521 16.45 25.31 -1.27
C ARG A 521 15.69 25.71 -2.53
N MET A 522 14.66 24.95 -2.90
CA MET A 522 13.80 25.29 -4.04
C MET A 522 13.10 26.64 -3.84
N TYR A 523 12.63 26.93 -2.63
CA TYR A 523 12.05 28.23 -2.32
C TYR A 523 13.08 29.36 -2.38
N SER A 524 14.34 29.10 -2.01
CA SER A 524 15.44 30.03 -2.29
C SER A 524 15.61 30.30 -3.78
N ASP A 525 15.60 29.26 -4.62
CA ASP A 525 15.72 29.42 -6.08
C ASP A 525 14.55 30.24 -6.66
N PHE A 526 13.34 30.02 -6.15
CA PHE A 526 12.16 30.84 -6.47
C PHE A 526 12.39 32.32 -6.16
N GLU A 527 12.81 32.65 -4.93
CA GLU A 527 13.07 34.04 -4.50
C GLU A 527 14.22 34.68 -5.28
N ALA A 528 15.29 33.91 -5.56
CA ALA A 528 16.42 34.38 -6.35
C ALA A 528 16.01 34.71 -7.80
N GLY A 529 15.07 33.94 -8.38
CA GLY A 529 14.50 34.21 -9.70
C GLY A 529 13.65 35.49 -9.78
N HIS A 530 13.22 36.03 -8.64
CA HIS A 530 12.44 37.27 -8.51
C HIS A 530 13.28 38.42 -7.90
N ASP A 531 14.61 38.34 -8.02
CA ASP A 531 15.57 39.33 -7.50
C ASP A 531 15.53 39.55 -5.96
N ASN A 532 14.84 38.69 -5.21
CA ASN A 532 14.76 38.75 -3.74
C ASN A 532 15.93 38.02 -3.08
N THR A 533 17.15 38.47 -3.38
CA THR A 533 18.39 37.79 -2.95
C THR A 533 18.49 37.63 -1.42
N ARG A 534 17.96 38.59 -0.66
CA ARG A 534 17.90 38.53 0.80
C ARG A 534 17.06 37.36 1.29
N SER A 535 15.87 37.18 0.72
CA SER A 535 14.96 36.08 1.05
C SER A 535 15.59 34.74 0.65
N ALA A 536 16.19 34.67 -0.54
CA ALA A 536 16.91 33.50 -1.01
C ALA A 536 17.99 33.03 -0.01
N ILE A 537 18.86 33.94 0.45
CA ILE A 537 19.88 33.63 1.47
C ILE A 537 19.25 33.09 2.75
N ARG A 538 18.18 33.73 3.23
CA ARG A 538 17.47 33.28 4.44
C ARG A 538 16.92 31.87 4.30
N TYR A 539 16.30 31.56 3.16
CA TYR A 539 15.74 30.22 2.91
C TYR A 539 16.82 29.14 2.76
N LEU A 540 18.02 29.46 2.25
CA LEU A 540 19.16 28.55 2.32
C LEU A 540 19.66 28.33 3.75
N GLN A 541 19.64 29.37 4.60
CA GLN A 541 19.96 29.22 6.02
C GLN A 541 18.90 28.38 6.74
N ILE A 542 17.62 28.55 6.41
CA ILE A 542 16.52 27.70 6.92
C ILE A 542 16.67 26.25 6.45
N SER A 543 17.04 26.03 5.18
CA SER A 543 17.34 24.70 4.61
C SER A 543 18.38 23.95 5.44
N ARG A 544 19.45 24.63 5.89
CA ARG A 544 20.44 24.05 6.82
C ARG A 544 19.86 23.71 8.18
N VAL A 545 18.97 24.56 8.72
CA VAL A 545 18.25 24.25 9.96
C VAL A 545 17.32 23.04 9.75
N ALA A 546 16.77 22.86 8.55
CA ALA A 546 15.92 21.72 8.19
C ALA A 546 16.70 20.41 8.08
N ASP A 547 17.91 20.41 7.52
CA ASP A 547 18.84 19.27 7.58
C ASP A 547 20.31 19.74 7.68
N LYS A 548 20.93 19.48 8.83
CA LYS A 548 22.33 19.83 9.09
C LYS A 548 23.33 18.98 8.30
N MET A 549 22.91 17.83 7.79
CA MET A 549 23.80 16.94 7.03
C MET A 549 23.78 17.25 5.53
N ASP A 550 22.90 18.13 5.07
CA ASP A 550 22.80 18.56 3.68
C ASP A 550 23.81 19.69 3.39
N ALA A 551 24.85 19.38 2.62
CA ALA A 551 25.87 20.34 2.19
C ALA A 551 25.41 21.24 1.03
N ALA A 552 24.36 20.86 0.30
CA ALA A 552 23.90 21.61 -0.88
C ALA A 552 23.47 23.06 -0.60
N PRO A 553 22.73 23.40 0.49
CA PRO A 553 22.44 24.79 0.79
C PRO A 553 23.69 25.62 1.09
N LEU A 554 24.73 25.03 1.71
CA LEU A 554 26.01 25.72 1.95
C LEU A 554 26.74 26.03 0.65
N GLN A 555 26.77 25.08 -0.29
CA GLN A 555 27.36 25.29 -1.61
C GLN A 555 26.66 26.44 -2.35
N SER A 556 25.32 26.48 -2.28
CA SER A 556 24.51 27.55 -2.88
C SER A 556 24.77 28.91 -2.21
N LEU A 557 24.87 28.95 -0.88
CA LEU A 557 25.22 30.17 -0.13
C LEU A 557 26.60 30.70 -0.52
N ILE A 558 27.60 29.83 -0.62
CA ILE A 558 28.97 30.20 -1.02
C ILE A 558 28.96 30.85 -2.40
N GLN A 559 28.24 30.28 -3.36
CA GLN A 559 28.11 30.85 -4.72
C GLN A 559 27.48 32.25 -4.68
N ILE A 560 26.40 32.44 -3.92
CA ILE A 560 25.75 33.75 -3.76
C ILE A 560 26.71 34.76 -3.10
N TYR A 561 27.44 34.34 -2.06
CA TYR A 561 28.38 35.22 -1.36
C TYR A 561 29.52 35.68 -2.24
N TYR A 562 30.08 34.81 -3.08
CA TYR A 562 31.08 35.22 -4.09
C TYR A 562 30.48 36.16 -5.13
N LYS A 563 29.32 35.82 -5.70
CA LYS A 563 28.66 36.62 -6.74
C LYS A 563 28.35 38.04 -6.27
N ASN A 564 27.93 38.19 -5.01
CA ASN A 564 27.53 39.47 -4.45
C ASN A 564 28.66 40.23 -3.75
N ASN A 565 29.90 39.72 -3.77
CA ASN A 565 31.02 40.26 -3.01
C ASN A 565 30.64 40.50 -1.52
N SER A 566 30.00 39.48 -0.93
CA SER A 566 29.49 39.54 0.44
C SER A 566 30.60 39.62 1.47
N ASP A 567 30.24 39.91 2.72
CA ASP A 567 31.17 39.99 3.84
C ASP A 567 32.11 38.76 3.92
N PRO A 568 33.44 38.95 3.97
CA PRO A 568 34.41 37.85 4.05
C PRO A 568 34.20 36.91 5.24
N GLY A 569 33.63 37.41 6.34
CA GLY A 569 33.31 36.61 7.51
C GLY A 569 32.13 35.66 7.27
N ARG A 570 31.08 36.09 6.55
CA ARG A 570 29.98 35.19 6.12
C ARG A 570 30.48 34.07 5.21
N LEU A 571 31.36 34.42 4.27
CA LEU A 571 32.00 33.46 3.38
C LEU A 571 32.86 32.47 4.18
N LEU A 572 33.68 32.97 5.11
CA LEU A 572 34.50 32.13 5.99
C LEU A 572 33.64 31.16 6.83
N ALA A 573 32.54 31.63 7.41
CA ALA A 573 31.64 30.80 8.19
C ALA A 573 31.01 29.68 7.35
N ALA A 574 30.55 30.00 6.13
CA ALA A 574 30.00 28.99 5.21
C ALA A 574 31.06 27.97 4.76
N LEU A 575 32.28 28.40 4.46
CA LEU A 575 33.38 27.51 4.08
C LEU A 575 33.81 26.60 5.23
N LYS A 576 33.84 27.10 6.47
CA LYS A 576 34.10 26.29 7.66
C LYS A 576 33.01 25.25 7.91
N ALA A 577 31.75 25.61 7.68
CA ALA A 577 30.62 24.71 7.86
C ALA A 577 30.58 23.58 6.80
N VAL A 578 30.96 23.87 5.54
CA VAL A 578 30.92 22.87 4.46
C VAL A 578 32.15 21.95 4.45
N LEU A 579 33.31 22.44 4.91
CA LEU A 579 34.57 21.69 4.91
C LEU A 579 34.48 20.27 5.52
N PRO A 580 33.87 20.04 6.71
CA PRO A 580 33.74 18.69 7.27
C PRO A 580 32.78 17.77 6.49
N MET A 581 31.96 18.33 5.59
CA MET A 581 30.99 17.58 4.78
C MET A 581 31.51 17.23 3.38
N GLU A 582 32.61 17.86 2.95
CA GLU A 582 33.19 17.64 1.62
C GLU A 582 33.90 16.29 1.54
N LYS A 583 33.53 15.49 0.54
CA LYS A 583 34.05 14.13 0.36
C LYS A 583 35.22 14.08 -0.61
N ASP A 584 35.30 15.05 -1.53
CA ASP A 584 36.41 15.12 -2.48
C ASP A 584 37.65 15.75 -1.82
N PRO A 585 38.78 15.02 -1.69
CA PRO A 585 39.97 15.53 -1.03
C PRO A 585 40.59 16.76 -1.71
N GLY A 586 40.45 16.88 -3.04
CA GLY A 586 40.95 18.01 -3.81
C GLY A 586 40.13 19.27 -3.55
N ILE A 587 38.79 19.15 -3.57
CA ILE A 587 37.89 20.25 -3.23
C ILE A 587 38.07 20.65 -1.76
N ALA A 588 38.14 19.67 -0.85
CA ALA A 588 38.38 19.93 0.57
C ALA A 588 39.69 20.69 0.81
N GLN A 589 40.76 20.32 0.10
CA GLN A 589 42.04 21.05 0.18
C GLN A 589 41.92 22.48 -0.34
N HIS A 590 41.18 22.70 -1.43
CA HIS A 590 40.94 24.03 -1.97
C HIS A 590 40.14 24.90 -0.98
N VAL A 591 39.05 24.37 -0.43
CA VAL A 591 38.24 25.02 0.61
C VAL A 591 39.11 25.35 1.83
N ASN A 592 39.95 24.42 2.28
CA ASN A 592 40.84 24.63 3.42
C ASN A 592 41.89 25.73 3.18
N ASN A 593 42.47 25.79 1.98
CA ASN A 593 43.39 26.88 1.60
C ASN A 593 42.68 28.23 1.64
N GLU A 594 41.44 28.29 1.15
CA GLU A 594 40.64 29.51 1.15
C GLU A 594 40.22 29.94 2.56
N VAL A 595 39.85 28.98 3.42
CA VAL A 595 39.61 29.22 4.85
C VAL A 595 40.84 29.88 5.49
N ARG A 596 42.04 29.32 5.29
CA ARG A 596 43.29 29.90 5.84
C ARG A 596 43.56 31.31 5.31
N ARG A 597 43.30 31.56 4.02
CA ARG A 597 43.46 32.89 3.40
C ARG A 597 42.55 33.91 4.08
N LEU A 598 41.28 33.58 4.25
CA LEU A 598 40.28 34.44 4.91
C LEU A 598 40.59 34.64 6.40
N GLU A 599 41.04 33.60 7.12
CA GLU A 599 41.48 33.73 8.51
C GLU A 599 42.67 34.67 8.66
N GLY A 600 43.65 34.57 7.75
CA GLY A 600 44.81 35.47 7.72
C GLY A 600 44.43 36.94 7.47
N LEU A 601 43.44 37.19 6.58
CA LEU A 601 42.90 38.52 6.35
C LEU A 601 42.23 39.12 7.59
N LEU A 602 41.58 38.29 8.40
CA LEU A 602 40.81 38.72 9.57
C LEU A 602 41.64 38.80 10.87
N ALA A 603 42.78 38.10 10.96
CA ALA A 603 43.60 38.02 12.18
C ALA A 603 44.23 39.34 12.67
N ASN A 604 44.41 40.33 11.78
CA ASN A 604 45.16 41.57 12.07
C ASN A 604 44.42 42.62 12.95
N LYS A 605 43.24 42.33 13.53
CA LYS A 605 42.40 43.33 14.21
C LYS A 605 41.79 42.93 15.59
N ASN A 606 42.32 41.92 16.27
CA ASN A 606 41.71 41.37 17.50
C ASN A 606 41.54 42.33 18.70
N ASN A 607 42.48 43.26 18.93
CA ASN A 607 42.39 44.17 20.09
C ASN A 607 41.31 45.24 19.92
N TRP A 608 41.13 45.78 18.71
CA TRP A 608 40.11 46.78 18.40
C TRP A 608 38.67 46.22 18.49
N VAL A 609 38.50 44.94 18.13
CA VAL A 609 37.21 44.22 18.22
C VAL A 609 36.72 44.13 19.65
N LYS A 610 37.60 43.79 20.61
CA LYS A 610 37.22 43.69 22.03
C LYS A 610 36.70 45.01 22.59
N THR A 611 37.43 46.11 22.35
CA THR A 611 37.04 47.45 22.84
C THR A 611 35.74 47.94 22.20
N SER A 612 35.55 47.71 20.90
CA SER A 612 34.34 48.13 20.20
C SER A 612 33.11 47.28 20.60
N ALA A 613 33.30 45.98 20.91
CA ALA A 613 32.23 45.10 21.40
C ALA A 613 31.72 45.49 22.80
N GLU A 614 32.60 45.89 23.71
CA GLU A 614 32.19 46.43 25.02
C GLU A 614 31.40 47.73 24.88
N LYS A 615 31.83 48.61 23.97
CA LYS A 615 31.13 49.86 23.65
C LYS A 615 29.75 49.60 23.05
N ALA A 616 29.64 48.68 22.09
CA ALA A 616 28.39 48.27 21.45
C ALA A 616 27.40 47.72 22.49
N ARG A 617 27.84 46.83 23.39
CA ARG A 617 27.03 46.30 24.48
C ARG A 617 26.54 47.37 25.44
N LYS A 618 27.39 48.33 25.79
CA LYS A 618 26.99 49.46 26.65
C LYS A 618 25.85 50.26 26.01
N TYR A 619 25.89 50.47 24.70
CA TYR A 619 24.79 51.12 23.97
C TYR A 619 23.55 50.23 23.88
N LEU A 620 23.71 48.93 23.66
CA LEU A 620 22.61 47.95 23.61
C LEU A 620 21.84 47.92 24.94
N PHE A 621 22.53 47.68 26.06
CA PHE A 621 21.90 47.64 27.39
C PHE A 621 21.38 49.00 27.85
N GLY A 622 21.91 50.10 27.29
CA GLY A 622 21.42 51.45 27.51
C GLY A 622 20.25 51.87 26.62
N GLY A 623 19.68 50.97 25.81
CA GLY A 623 18.55 51.25 24.91
C GLY A 623 18.89 52.15 23.72
N LYS A 624 20.17 52.39 23.45
CA LYS A 624 20.65 53.22 22.33
C LYS A 624 20.90 52.37 21.09
N TRP A 625 19.85 51.80 20.52
CA TRP A 625 19.90 50.78 19.48
C TRP A 625 20.66 51.20 18.21
N LEU A 626 20.46 52.43 17.71
CA LEU A 626 21.18 52.93 16.53
C LEU A 626 22.69 53.05 16.77
N ALA A 627 23.10 53.55 17.94
CA ALA A 627 24.50 53.67 18.31
C ALA A 627 25.15 52.28 18.52
N ALA A 628 24.39 51.33 19.09
CA ALA A 628 24.82 49.94 19.20
C ALA A 628 25.03 49.33 17.80
N LEU A 629 24.09 49.51 16.87
CA LEU A 629 24.18 49.00 15.51
C LEU A 629 25.34 49.59 14.72
N GLU A 630 25.67 50.87 14.92
CA GLU A 630 26.81 51.49 14.26
C GLU A 630 28.13 50.84 14.70
N GLU A 631 28.27 50.54 16.01
CA GLU A 631 29.42 49.80 16.54
C GLU A 631 29.39 48.32 16.12
N TYR A 632 28.24 47.66 16.09
CA TYR A 632 28.11 46.28 15.59
C TYR A 632 28.40 46.15 14.09
N LYS A 633 28.03 47.13 13.27
CA LYS A 633 28.40 47.16 11.84
C LYS A 633 29.91 47.27 11.64
N LYS A 634 30.59 48.06 12.47
CA LYS A 634 32.06 48.17 12.49
C LYS A 634 32.70 46.82 12.87
N LEU A 635 32.10 46.08 13.80
CA LEU A 635 32.55 44.75 14.25
C LEU A 635 32.32 43.64 13.22
N ASN A 636 31.12 43.58 12.63
CA ASN A 636 30.69 42.49 11.76
C ASN A 636 31.34 42.50 10.38
N ALA A 637 31.84 43.66 9.92
CA ALA A 637 32.64 43.76 8.68
C ALA A 637 33.97 42.99 8.73
N PHE A 638 34.40 42.52 9.91
CA PHE A 638 35.73 41.93 10.09
C PHE A 638 35.81 40.76 11.10
N ASN A 639 34.71 40.35 11.74
CA ASN A 639 34.75 39.19 12.63
C ASN A 639 33.40 38.49 12.81
N ALA A 640 32.78 38.07 11.70
CA ALA A 640 31.59 37.21 11.70
C ALA A 640 31.88 35.76 12.15
N SER A 641 32.78 35.57 13.14
CA SER A 641 33.08 34.28 13.77
C SER A 641 32.54 34.16 15.19
N ASP A 642 31.96 35.25 15.73
CA ASP A 642 31.33 35.26 17.06
C ASP A 642 29.81 35.35 16.92
N ALA A 643 29.14 34.20 17.04
CA ALA A 643 27.68 34.10 17.01
C ALA A 643 27.00 34.99 18.07
N ARG A 644 27.68 35.30 19.19
CA ARG A 644 27.10 36.17 20.24
C ARG A 644 26.93 37.60 19.78
N LEU A 645 27.90 38.16 19.05
CA LEU A 645 27.82 39.53 18.54
C LEU A 645 26.70 39.68 17.51
N LEU A 646 26.48 38.64 16.69
CA LEU A 646 25.40 38.58 15.71
C LEU A 646 24.03 38.49 16.40
N VAL A 647 23.90 37.70 17.49
CA VAL A 647 22.68 37.69 18.32
C VAL A 647 22.42 39.06 18.96
N GLU A 648 23.45 39.69 19.53
CA GLU A 648 23.33 41.02 20.13
C GLU A 648 22.94 42.10 19.08
N GLN A 649 23.47 42.00 17.85
CA GLN A 649 23.07 42.84 16.73
C GLN A 649 21.60 42.62 16.34
N GLY A 650 21.15 41.36 16.29
CA GLY A 650 19.75 41.01 16.03
C GLY A 650 18.82 41.62 17.08
N ALA A 651 19.19 41.57 18.36
CA ALA A 651 18.44 42.21 19.44
C ALA A 651 18.38 43.74 19.29
N ALA A 652 19.46 44.38 18.80
CA ALA A 652 19.45 45.81 18.52
C ALA A 652 18.50 46.18 17.37
N TYR A 653 18.42 45.36 16.33
CA TYR A 653 17.43 45.54 15.26
C TYR A 653 15.99 45.31 15.74
N GLU A 654 15.77 44.33 16.61
CA GLU A 654 14.48 44.08 17.25
C GLU A 654 14.03 45.27 18.11
N GLY A 655 14.95 45.89 18.86
CA GLY A 655 14.69 47.14 19.60
C GLY A 655 14.33 48.34 18.71
N LEU A 656 14.60 48.27 17.41
CA LEU A 656 14.19 49.25 16.39
C LEU A 656 12.98 48.80 15.57
N ASP A 657 12.35 47.67 15.91
CA ASP A 657 11.26 47.03 15.16
C ASP A 657 11.64 46.64 13.72
N ASP A 658 12.94 46.53 13.39
CA ASP A 658 13.44 46.05 12.09
C ASP A 658 13.59 44.52 12.12
N LYS A 659 12.43 43.84 12.11
CA LYS A 659 12.33 42.38 12.23
C LYS A 659 13.11 41.62 11.16
N GLU A 660 13.11 42.13 9.93
CA GLU A 660 13.80 41.50 8.82
C GLU A 660 15.32 41.49 9.03
N LYS A 661 15.91 42.60 9.49
CA LYS A 661 17.36 42.64 9.76
C LYS A 661 17.73 41.86 11.02
N ALA A 662 16.83 41.81 12.00
CA ALA A 662 16.99 40.96 13.17
C ALA A 662 17.10 39.48 12.77
N LEU A 663 16.20 38.99 11.90
CA LEU A 663 16.23 37.63 11.39
C LEU A 663 17.53 37.31 10.64
N ASP A 664 17.99 38.20 9.76
CA ASP A 664 19.25 37.97 9.03
C ASP A 664 20.44 37.84 10.00
N SER A 665 20.52 38.71 11.02
CA SER A 665 21.54 38.62 12.06
C SER A 665 21.45 37.33 12.87
N TYR A 666 20.24 36.84 13.15
CA TYR A 666 20.03 35.57 13.86
C TYR A 666 20.42 34.35 13.01
N TYR A 667 20.08 34.31 11.73
CA TYR A 667 20.52 33.20 10.87
C TYR A 667 22.01 33.24 10.54
N ASP A 668 22.62 34.42 10.46
CA ASP A 668 24.08 34.55 10.39
C ASP A 668 24.73 33.99 11.68
N ALA A 669 24.13 34.24 12.86
CA ALA A 669 24.59 33.61 14.10
C ALA A 669 24.50 32.07 14.05
N LEU A 670 23.43 31.51 13.48
CA LEU A 670 23.30 30.06 13.24
C LEU A 670 24.27 29.53 12.18
N LEU A 671 24.70 30.37 11.23
CA LEU A 671 25.76 30.01 10.27
C LEU A 671 27.11 29.82 10.96
N VAL A 672 27.39 30.64 11.97
CA VAL A 672 28.64 30.60 12.74
C VAL A 672 28.62 29.52 13.82
N LYS A 673 27.54 29.45 14.59
CA LYS A 673 27.33 28.44 15.63
C LYS A 673 25.99 27.76 15.40
N GLU A 674 26.04 26.65 14.69
CA GLU A 674 24.88 25.86 14.28
C GLU A 674 24.09 25.33 15.49
N ASP A 675 24.80 24.75 16.47
CA ASP A 675 24.19 24.26 17.71
C ASP A 675 24.02 25.39 18.74
N ASN A 676 22.96 26.18 18.54
CA ASN A 676 22.55 27.22 19.48
C ASN A 676 21.09 27.01 19.92
N PRO A 677 20.83 26.30 21.04
CA PRO A 677 19.47 25.99 21.47
C PRO A 677 18.69 27.26 21.78
N GLU A 678 19.26 28.20 22.53
CA GLU A 678 18.55 29.44 22.92
C GLU A 678 18.11 30.27 21.71
N LEU A 679 18.95 30.35 20.68
CA LEU A 679 18.59 31.06 19.45
C LEU A 679 17.48 30.35 18.68
N ASN A 680 17.52 29.02 18.59
CA ASN A 680 16.43 28.23 18.01
C ASN A 680 15.12 28.39 18.81
N LYS A 681 15.19 28.45 20.14
CA LYS A 681 14.01 28.74 20.97
C LYS A 681 13.42 30.12 20.66
N THR A 682 14.27 31.15 20.57
CA THR A 682 13.86 32.53 20.24
C THR A 682 13.24 32.61 18.84
N LEU A 683 13.88 32.02 17.83
CA LEU A 683 13.34 31.96 16.47
C LEU A 683 12.02 31.19 16.42
N GLY A 684 11.89 30.08 17.15
CA GLY A 684 10.65 29.33 17.25
C GLY A 684 9.50 30.17 17.82
N ASN A 685 9.76 30.94 18.88
CA ASN A 685 8.78 31.84 19.48
C ASN A 685 8.43 33.03 18.57
N PHE A 686 9.43 33.58 17.86
CA PHE A 686 9.24 34.65 16.89
C PHE A 686 8.34 34.20 15.74
N TYR A 687 8.61 33.03 15.15
CA TYR A 687 7.79 32.54 14.04
C TYR A 687 6.38 32.18 14.48
N LEU A 688 6.20 31.71 15.72
CA LEU A 688 4.86 31.52 16.28
C LEU A 688 4.10 32.86 16.35
N SER A 689 4.73 33.93 16.85
CA SER A 689 4.07 35.24 16.96
C SER A 689 3.82 35.89 15.58
N ALA A 690 4.66 35.58 14.59
CA ALA A 690 4.48 35.95 13.19
C ALA A 690 3.43 35.08 12.44
N GLY A 691 2.84 34.08 13.10
CA GLY A 691 1.85 33.17 12.50
C GLY A 691 2.44 32.10 11.58
N ASN A 692 3.76 31.97 11.49
CA ASN A 692 4.43 30.93 10.72
C ASN A 692 4.68 29.67 11.57
N LEU A 693 3.66 28.84 11.66
CA LEU A 693 3.68 27.62 12.44
C LEU A 693 4.76 26.61 12.01
N VAL A 694 5.03 26.52 10.70
CA VAL A 694 6.01 25.60 10.11
C VAL A 694 7.40 25.89 10.68
N LEU A 695 7.85 27.14 10.55
CA LEU A 695 9.19 27.54 11.01
C LEU A 695 9.28 27.51 12.54
N ALA A 696 8.18 27.79 13.26
CA ALA A 696 8.14 27.63 14.71
C ALA A 696 8.43 26.19 15.14
N VAL A 697 7.74 25.21 14.54
CA VAL A 697 7.93 23.79 14.78
C VAL A 697 9.34 23.34 14.39
N LEU A 698 9.85 23.81 13.26
CA LEU A 698 11.22 23.52 12.80
C LEU A 698 12.27 23.90 13.84
N HIS A 699 12.25 25.16 14.30
CA HIS A 699 13.23 25.66 15.24
C HIS A 699 13.08 25.05 16.65
N TRP A 700 11.86 24.80 17.13
CA TRP A 700 11.67 24.10 18.41
C TRP A 700 12.18 22.67 18.37
N LYS A 701 12.08 21.95 17.23
CA LYS A 701 12.71 20.64 17.10
C LYS A 701 14.22 20.73 17.30
N ARG A 702 14.88 21.70 16.67
CA ARG A 702 16.34 21.90 16.82
C ARG A 702 16.75 22.31 18.22
N TYR A 703 15.92 23.08 18.92
CA TYR A 703 16.09 23.32 20.35
C TYR A 703 16.04 22.01 21.15
N LEU A 704 15.04 21.16 20.94
CA LEU A 704 14.88 19.91 21.69
C LEU A 704 15.99 18.88 21.42
N GLU A 705 16.59 18.90 20.24
CA GLU A 705 17.71 18.01 19.89
C GLU A 705 19.04 18.40 20.56
N THR A 706 19.22 19.68 20.87
CA THR A 706 20.51 20.23 21.34
C THR A 706 20.48 20.74 22.79
N SER A 707 19.31 20.99 23.35
CA SER A 707 19.14 21.51 24.71
C SER A 707 19.21 20.38 25.76
N PRO A 708 19.83 20.62 26.94
CA PRO A 708 19.67 19.74 28.08
C PRO A 708 18.21 19.68 28.54
N GLN A 709 17.80 18.57 29.16
CA GLN A 709 16.43 18.31 29.63
C GLN A 709 16.11 19.04 30.95
N GLU A 710 16.35 20.35 30.98
CA GLU A 710 16.18 21.20 32.16
C GLU A 710 15.50 22.53 31.79
N GLY A 711 15.07 23.29 32.79
CA GLY A 711 14.46 24.61 32.59
C GLY A 711 13.22 24.58 31.69
N GLU A 712 13.25 25.33 30.58
CA GLU A 712 12.14 25.46 29.64
C GLU A 712 12.00 24.26 28.68
N TYR A 713 12.87 23.25 28.76
CA TYR A 713 12.86 22.09 27.84
C TYR A 713 11.47 21.45 27.74
N PHE A 714 10.87 21.10 28.88
CA PHE A 714 9.55 20.45 28.91
C PHE A 714 8.42 21.36 28.45
N LEU A 715 8.56 22.68 28.61
CA LEU A 715 7.59 23.65 28.09
C LEU A 715 7.65 23.70 26.56
N ILE A 716 8.85 23.81 25.98
CA ILE A 716 9.03 23.79 24.54
C ILE A 716 8.65 22.43 23.97
N GLN A 717 8.91 21.33 24.66
CA GLN A 717 8.47 19.99 24.26
C GLN A 717 6.94 19.91 24.15
N LYS A 718 6.21 20.43 25.14
CA LYS A 718 4.74 20.51 25.11
C LYS A 718 4.24 21.40 23.97
N ARG A 719 4.84 22.58 23.78
CA ARG A 719 4.51 23.49 22.66
C ARG A 719 4.75 22.84 21.32
N PHE A 720 5.94 22.27 21.13
CA PHE A 720 6.31 21.51 19.95
C PHE A 720 5.26 20.45 19.69
N GLN A 721 4.94 19.56 20.63
CA GLN A 721 3.94 18.51 20.47
C GLN A 721 2.55 19.05 20.10
N PHE A 722 2.06 20.08 20.79
CA PHE A 722 0.74 20.67 20.55
C PHE A 722 0.63 21.28 19.14
N PHE A 723 1.57 22.15 18.78
CA PHE A 723 1.56 22.86 17.50
C PHE A 723 1.90 21.94 16.32
N SER A 724 2.77 20.96 16.56
CA SER A 724 3.02 19.82 15.69
C SER A 724 1.75 19.04 15.37
N GLN A 725 0.88 18.80 16.36
CA GLN A 725 -0.41 18.15 16.15
C GLN A 725 -1.38 19.04 15.38
N GLN A 726 -1.41 20.34 15.68
CA GLN A 726 -2.27 21.30 14.98
C GLN A 726 -1.91 21.42 13.48
N LEU A 727 -0.61 21.49 13.15
CA LEU A 727 -0.13 21.49 11.77
C LEU A 727 -0.55 20.22 11.01
N ARG A 728 -0.52 19.08 11.71
CA ARG A 728 -0.91 17.78 11.16
C ARG A 728 -2.42 17.64 10.91
N MET A 729 -3.27 18.16 11.79
CA MET A 729 -4.73 17.97 11.69
C MET A 729 -5.40 18.91 10.69
N LYS A 730 -4.64 19.83 10.08
CA LYS A 730 -5.14 20.71 9.02
C LYS A 730 -5.52 19.85 7.80
N SER A 731 -6.79 19.95 7.38
CA SER A 731 -7.27 19.34 6.14
C SER A 731 -6.48 19.90 4.97
N LEU A 732 -6.06 19.02 4.06
CA LEU A 732 -5.31 19.43 2.90
C LEU A 732 -6.26 19.54 1.71
N GLU A 733 -6.40 20.76 1.19
CA GLU A 733 -7.04 21.02 -0.10
C GLU A 733 -6.09 20.66 -1.25
N LYS A 734 -6.68 20.18 -2.34
CA LYS A 734 -5.97 19.91 -3.59
C LYS A 734 -5.46 21.22 -4.20
N GLN A 735 -4.25 21.22 -4.74
CA GLN A 735 -3.59 22.40 -5.31
C GLN A 735 -3.35 22.30 -6.82
N ILE A 736 -3.35 21.10 -7.40
CA ILE A 736 -3.04 20.85 -8.81
C ILE A 736 -4.33 20.42 -9.52
N PHE A 737 -4.64 21.05 -10.66
CA PHE A 737 -5.88 20.81 -11.40
C PHE A 737 -5.64 20.82 -12.91
N ASP A 738 -6.24 19.87 -13.62
CA ASP A 738 -6.49 19.90 -15.08
C ASP A 738 -5.27 20.27 -15.94
N LEU A 739 -4.11 19.65 -15.65
CA LEU A 739 -2.90 19.86 -16.43
C LEU A 739 -3.07 19.38 -17.88
N SER A 740 -2.69 20.23 -18.84
CA SER A 740 -2.70 19.84 -20.26
C SER A 740 -1.66 18.76 -20.55
N GLY A 741 -1.88 17.97 -21.61
CA GLY A 741 -0.97 16.89 -21.98
C GLY A 741 0.47 17.33 -22.26
N GLU A 742 0.68 18.58 -22.68
CA GLU A 742 2.02 19.15 -22.84
C GLU A 742 2.70 19.41 -21.48
N GLN A 743 1.96 19.98 -20.52
CA GLN A 743 2.46 20.22 -19.15
C GLN A 743 2.80 18.90 -18.47
N THR A 744 1.94 17.88 -18.62
CA THR A 744 2.17 16.53 -18.10
C THR A 744 3.45 15.91 -18.65
N ARG A 745 3.71 16.02 -19.96
CA ARG A 745 4.97 15.54 -20.56
C ARG A 745 6.19 16.32 -20.09
N ALA A 746 6.06 17.63 -19.90
CA ALA A 746 7.14 18.46 -19.37
C ALA A 746 7.48 18.06 -17.92
N LEU A 747 6.47 17.87 -17.08
CA LEU A 747 6.62 17.36 -15.71
C LEU A 747 7.26 15.97 -15.70
N TYR A 748 6.85 15.05 -16.58
CA TYR A 748 7.45 13.72 -16.67
C TYR A 748 8.95 13.79 -17.02
N LYS A 749 9.36 14.70 -17.92
CA LYS A 749 10.78 14.92 -18.25
C LYS A 749 11.58 15.42 -17.05
N ILE A 750 11.02 16.36 -16.28
CA ILE A 750 11.66 16.86 -15.05
C ILE A 750 11.75 15.71 -14.04
N TYR A 751 10.67 14.96 -13.84
CA TYR A 751 10.61 13.82 -12.94
C TYR A 751 11.66 12.75 -13.28
N ARG A 752 11.87 12.44 -14.56
CA ARG A 752 12.91 11.47 -14.97
C ARG A 752 14.33 11.95 -14.69
N ASN A 753 14.57 13.27 -14.71
CA ASN A 753 15.88 13.87 -14.45
C ASN A 753 16.15 14.05 -12.96
N MET A 754 15.10 14.30 -12.19
CA MET A 754 15.10 14.17 -10.75
C MET A 754 15.37 12.69 -10.41
N LYS A 755 16.57 12.35 -9.97
CA LYS A 755 16.86 11.02 -9.39
C LYS A 755 16.16 10.85 -8.03
N VAL A 756 14.85 11.13 -7.96
CA VAL A 756 14.05 11.04 -6.75
C VAL A 756 13.76 9.58 -6.51
N GLU A 757 14.29 9.04 -5.41
CA GLU A 757 13.83 7.78 -4.88
C GLU A 757 12.41 7.97 -4.34
N LEU A 758 11.41 7.64 -5.16
CA LEU A 758 10.05 7.43 -4.67
C LEU A 758 10.01 6.03 -4.04
N GLY A 759 9.97 5.98 -2.72
CA GLY A 759 9.74 4.78 -1.94
C GLY A 759 8.43 4.85 -1.17
N PRO A 760 7.69 3.73 -1.03
CA PRO A 760 6.61 3.61 -0.04
C PRO A 760 7.13 3.62 1.40
#